data_AF-A0A1Y0HHG0-F1
#
_entry.id   AF-A0A1Y0HHG0-F1
#
_cell.length_a   1.000
_cell.length_b   1.000
_cell.length_c   1.000
_cell.angle_alpha   90.00
_cell.angle_beta   90.00
_cell.angle_gamma   90.00
#
_symmetry.space_group_name_H-M   'P 1'
#
loop_
_entity.id
_entity.type
_entity.pdbx_description
1 polymer ?
#
loop_
_entity_poly.entity_id
_entity_poly.type
_entity_poly.pdbx_seq_one_letter_code
_entity_poly.pdbx_strand_id
1 'polypeptide(L)'
;MLKKCLKSVLFWLIFLPAFYTLSGFIILPWWAQTKLPILLQEKLGLSISIEKVLFNPFTFELHVNNLALHDTKGSSVISLEHLYVNYEPTSLFKKEFFIKSLLLDKPFVDLKIDTNGNLALLNIFPKSSSDDNTTTHDNSLAMPFIIEHVEIQNAQSTFTDERPSIPFKFDIGPINYTVNNLSFYKDDLSIHALKVMFQSEEKISIASSASFEPLKFYGELNIVHLPLSSFWKYVLPTIPITLTQGELSLRVPFSIDLSKEKPLVSLEKASASLDSVRLVDNENKTVIEVPSFNLETIDFDLQTSNTSIEKATITKPFVDLQLEKDYTLNLVRLFTPKSASTQAKIQSSAKQETNSTWKFALKTLEVKEATVDVRDQNVKSTPAHFAPLKLTAQNITQDMNNPITYDFNSTLDTTATLNFKGTFIPSTASLDIAVNANKLSLEKAQPYIALYTTTLIQDGALSLNSKIKASFDQQTTFKIEGDATVSKFSLADKFKNSLVAWETLNFSNFSYTLSPATLSIQSVALDKPYINLDIKKDGTTNFSNLLKTSSTPSKTPSNTKKTSTTKNETMSLYIGNIILKRGTTHFKDASLLLPFATFADRLNGSMSTLDTKNTKPSVLKLEGKVDKYGYAKIDGSILPFDFKNRATLKILFKNIDMPSLSPYTGKFIGYAIKEGKLSMDLNYKIKKGLMEGANKINLDSLTLGDKIESKDAPNLPLGLAIAILKDSKGQIDLDLPVSGDLNDPEFRYGSIVWKAIGNLIGSIATSPFKLLGSILGIETENLKSIDFAAGEYALIDSEEEKMVQYQQILEKRSELNLIITPSFNEALDTKALQEQNVTAQIEAITPKKSKEDDSYGKAIKKLFLQKYSNDDYNKLLKSYKDENLDIGAINDNLISKIAENTTIVPAALQSLALKRADVIVQNLTTKYKIAPNRLIKNEPQASDAIREEWVGCTISVRN
;
A
#
# COMPACT_ATOMS: atom_id res chain seq x y z
N MET A 1 83.53 101.44 4.45
CA MET A 1 82.90 100.16 4.85
C MET A 1 81.70 99.74 3.98
N LEU A 2 80.91 100.66 3.40
CA LEU A 2 79.71 100.34 2.60
C LEU A 2 79.94 99.45 1.35
N LYS A 3 81.03 99.63 0.58
CA LYS A 3 81.31 98.83 -0.64
C LYS A 3 81.67 97.35 -0.38
N LYS A 4 82.21 97.01 0.79
CA LYS A 4 82.54 95.61 1.18
C LYS A 4 81.30 94.85 1.67
N CYS A 5 80.40 95.56 2.37
CA CYS A 5 79.10 95.01 2.79
C CYS A 5 78.19 94.73 1.58
N LEU A 6 78.14 95.65 0.60
CA LEU A 6 77.33 95.47 -0.61
C LEU A 6 77.78 94.30 -1.49
N LYS A 7 79.10 94.06 -1.62
CA LYS A 7 79.64 92.88 -2.34
C LYS A 7 79.35 91.56 -1.61
N SER A 8 79.38 91.57 -0.28
CA SER A 8 79.01 90.39 0.53
C SER A 8 77.51 90.10 0.39
N VAL A 9 76.66 91.12 0.49
CA VAL A 9 75.20 90.97 0.30
C VAL A 9 74.87 90.51 -1.12
N LEU A 10 75.46 91.10 -2.17
CA LEU A 10 75.24 90.67 -3.56
C LEU A 10 75.76 89.25 -3.82
N PHE A 11 76.90 88.87 -3.24
CA PHE A 11 77.39 87.50 -3.27
C PHE A 11 76.38 86.54 -2.63
N TRP A 12 75.89 86.80 -1.41
CA TRP A 12 74.92 85.94 -0.75
C TRP A 12 73.55 85.93 -1.44
N LEU A 13 73.14 87.04 -2.07
CA LEU A 13 71.86 87.17 -2.79
C LEU A 13 71.86 86.41 -4.13
N ILE A 14 73.03 86.15 -4.72
CA ILE A 14 73.20 85.28 -5.89
C ILE A 14 73.54 83.85 -5.46
N PHE A 15 74.43 83.69 -4.48
CA PHE A 15 74.93 82.41 -4.01
C PHE A 15 73.83 81.60 -3.31
N LEU A 16 72.97 82.19 -2.47
CA LEU A 16 71.90 81.43 -1.79
C LEU A 16 70.88 80.85 -2.79
N PRO A 17 70.32 81.62 -3.75
CA PRO A 17 69.44 81.05 -4.77
C PRO A 17 70.17 80.07 -5.71
N ALA A 18 71.42 80.36 -6.10
CA ALA A 18 72.22 79.45 -6.94
C ALA A 18 72.56 78.14 -6.22
N PHE A 19 72.91 78.22 -4.94
CA PHE A 19 73.17 77.07 -4.08
C PHE A 19 71.88 76.28 -3.81
N TYR A 20 70.76 76.96 -3.58
CA TYR A 20 69.45 76.33 -3.39
C TYR A 20 68.98 75.59 -4.65
N THR A 21 69.11 76.22 -5.83
CA THR A 21 68.80 75.59 -7.12
C THR A 21 69.71 74.41 -7.42
N LEU A 22 71.03 74.56 -7.23
CA LEU A 22 71.99 73.48 -7.41
C LEU A 22 71.73 72.33 -6.42
N SER A 23 71.40 72.67 -5.17
CA SER A 23 71.10 71.69 -4.12
C SER A 23 69.84 70.90 -4.44
N GLY A 24 68.79 71.55 -4.93
CA GLY A 24 67.52 70.91 -5.28
C GLY A 24 67.57 70.10 -6.58
N PHE A 25 68.10 70.67 -7.67
CA PHE A 25 68.08 70.00 -8.98
C PHE A 25 69.21 68.97 -9.18
N ILE A 26 70.33 69.07 -8.45
CA ILE A 26 71.50 68.20 -8.64
C ILE A 26 71.86 67.43 -7.37
N ILE A 27 72.15 68.11 -6.27
CA ILE A 27 72.70 67.46 -5.07
C ILE A 27 71.69 66.48 -4.47
N LEU A 28 70.44 66.90 -4.28
CA LEU A 28 69.39 66.08 -3.68
C LEU A 28 69.04 64.85 -4.55
N PRO A 29 68.75 64.98 -5.86
CA PRO A 29 68.56 63.83 -6.74
C PRO A 29 69.74 62.86 -6.77
N TRP A 30 70.98 63.37 -6.89
CA TRP A 30 72.17 62.53 -6.87
C TRP A 30 72.35 61.79 -5.54
N TRP A 31 72.13 62.46 -4.42
CA TRP A 31 72.19 61.87 -3.09
C TRP A 31 71.09 60.81 -2.90
N ALA A 32 69.86 61.11 -3.29
CA ALA A 32 68.73 60.19 -3.19
C ALA A 32 68.94 58.95 -4.07
N GLN A 33 69.52 59.09 -5.26
CA GLN A 33 69.79 57.96 -6.15
C GLN A 33 70.95 57.07 -5.66
N THR A 34 72.01 57.66 -5.07
CA THR A 34 73.25 56.92 -4.76
C THR A 34 73.48 56.58 -3.29
N LYS A 35 73.06 57.45 -2.37
CA LYS A 35 73.32 57.31 -0.93
C LYS A 35 72.13 56.77 -0.15
N LEU A 36 70.90 57.09 -0.58
CA LEU A 36 69.70 56.60 0.10
C LEU A 36 69.58 55.06 0.09
N PRO A 37 69.86 54.33 -1.01
CA PRO A 37 69.88 52.87 -0.99
C PRO A 37 70.87 52.28 0.02
N ILE A 38 72.09 52.82 0.07
CA ILE A 38 73.14 52.40 1.00
C ILE A 38 72.69 52.62 2.44
N LEU A 39 72.14 53.81 2.73
CA LEU A 39 71.69 54.18 4.07
C LEU A 39 70.55 53.27 4.56
N LEU A 40 69.56 52.99 3.70
CA LEU A 40 68.44 52.12 4.06
C LEU A 40 68.88 50.66 4.24
N GLN A 41 69.87 50.20 3.47
CA GLN A 41 70.47 48.89 3.66
C GLN A 41 71.26 48.80 4.98
N GLU A 42 72.08 49.80 5.31
CA GLU A 42 72.88 49.82 6.55
C GLU A 42 72.03 50.00 7.81
N LYS A 43 71.00 50.85 7.76
CA LYS A 43 70.22 51.25 8.95
C LYS A 43 68.98 50.41 9.16
N LEU A 44 68.30 50.00 8.08
CA LEU A 44 67.01 49.30 8.14
C LEU A 44 67.06 47.89 7.55
N GLY A 45 68.20 47.46 6.99
CA GLY A 45 68.35 46.16 6.34
C GLY A 45 67.60 46.02 5.02
N LEU A 46 67.07 47.12 4.46
CA LEU A 46 66.25 47.12 3.25
C LEU A 46 67.11 47.26 1.99
N SER A 47 67.03 46.30 1.07
CA SER A 47 67.73 46.37 -0.22
C SER A 47 66.83 47.04 -1.27
N ILE A 48 67.11 48.30 -1.60
CA ILE A 48 66.34 49.04 -2.61
C ILE A 48 67.20 49.42 -3.83
N SER A 49 66.57 49.56 -4.99
CA SER A 49 67.16 50.16 -6.19
C SER A 49 66.30 51.30 -6.69
N ILE A 50 66.94 52.40 -7.10
CA ILE A 50 66.28 53.58 -7.67
C ILE A 50 66.98 53.93 -8.98
N GLU A 51 66.26 53.97 -10.10
CA GLU A 51 66.87 54.32 -11.39
C GLU A 51 67.11 55.82 -11.52
N LYS A 52 66.08 56.64 -11.26
CA LYS A 52 66.15 58.09 -11.48
C LYS A 52 65.32 58.85 -10.46
N VAL A 53 65.87 59.94 -9.94
CA VAL A 53 65.18 60.90 -9.08
C VAL A 53 65.23 62.28 -9.74
N LEU A 54 64.12 63.01 -9.73
CA LEU A 54 64.03 64.40 -10.15
C LEU A 54 63.32 65.19 -9.07
N PHE A 55 63.87 66.33 -8.67
CA PHE A 55 63.24 67.22 -7.70
C PHE A 55 63.28 68.66 -8.19
N ASN A 56 62.12 69.32 -8.18
CA ASN A 56 62.03 70.75 -8.46
C ASN A 56 61.92 71.53 -7.14
N PRO A 57 62.97 72.22 -6.68
CA PRO A 57 62.94 72.95 -5.42
C PRO A 57 61.99 74.15 -5.41
N PHE A 58 61.50 74.64 -6.56
CA PHE A 58 60.57 75.77 -6.60
C PHE A 58 59.10 75.36 -6.53
N THR A 59 58.76 74.24 -7.16
CA THR A 59 57.40 73.66 -7.11
C THR A 59 57.25 72.59 -6.03
N PHE A 60 58.36 72.13 -5.44
CA PHE A 60 58.43 71.03 -4.48
C PHE A 60 57.83 69.72 -5.02
N GLU A 61 58.00 69.51 -6.33
CA GLU A 61 57.62 68.28 -7.03
C GLU A 61 58.79 67.29 -7.04
N LEU A 62 58.53 66.07 -6.59
CA LEU A 62 59.46 64.94 -6.58
C LEU A 62 58.95 63.85 -7.52
N HIS A 63 59.81 63.41 -8.45
CA HIS A 63 59.57 62.23 -9.29
C HIS A 63 60.65 61.18 -9.01
N VAL A 64 60.24 59.94 -8.78
CA VAL A 64 61.13 58.78 -8.61
C VAL A 64 60.70 57.71 -9.60
N ASN A 65 61.62 57.27 -10.46
CA ASN A 65 61.32 56.25 -11.48
C ASN A 65 62.02 54.92 -11.14
N ASN A 66 61.32 53.82 -11.40
CA ASN A 66 61.77 52.44 -11.24
C ASN A 66 62.39 52.20 -9.85
N LEU A 67 61.57 52.40 -8.82
CA LEU A 67 61.89 52.06 -7.44
C LEU A 67 61.53 50.58 -7.22
N ALA A 68 62.46 49.78 -6.72
CA ALA A 68 62.21 48.40 -6.34
C ALA A 68 62.86 48.04 -5.01
N LEU A 69 62.16 47.26 -4.20
CA LEU A 69 62.62 46.61 -2.98
C LEU A 69 62.85 45.13 -3.29
N HIS A 70 64.04 44.64 -2.99
CA HIS A 70 64.46 43.28 -3.29
C HIS A 70 64.48 42.41 -2.03
N ASP A 71 64.22 41.12 -2.20
CA ASP A 71 64.42 40.12 -1.14
C ASP A 71 65.91 39.80 -0.93
N THR A 72 66.19 38.93 0.04
CA THR A 72 67.53 38.43 0.34
C THR A 72 68.17 37.62 -0.79
N LYS A 73 67.40 37.24 -1.82
CA LYS A 73 67.85 36.52 -3.02
C LYS A 73 67.99 37.45 -4.24
N GLY A 74 67.73 38.75 -4.10
CA GLY A 74 67.83 39.74 -5.17
C GLY A 74 66.63 39.80 -6.12
N SER A 75 65.49 39.17 -5.78
CA SER A 75 64.24 39.27 -6.54
C SER A 75 63.42 40.46 -6.06
N SER A 76 62.81 41.22 -6.97
CA SER A 76 61.96 42.37 -6.62
C SER A 76 60.62 41.91 -6.02
N VAL A 77 60.37 42.26 -4.76
CA VAL A 77 59.14 41.90 -4.02
C VAL A 77 58.15 43.06 -3.96
N ILE A 78 58.65 44.29 -3.93
CA ILE A 78 57.84 45.50 -4.15
C ILE A 78 58.52 46.28 -5.27
N SER A 79 57.80 46.76 -6.26
CA SER A 79 58.33 47.69 -7.26
C SER A 79 57.28 48.70 -7.68
N LEU A 80 57.69 49.82 -8.26
CA LEU A 80 56.82 50.79 -8.91
C LEU A 80 57.58 51.48 -10.05
N GLU A 81 56.88 51.76 -11.15
CA GLU A 81 57.49 52.41 -12.32
C GLU A 81 57.68 53.91 -12.08
N HIS A 82 56.69 54.58 -11.48
CA HIS A 82 56.76 56.02 -11.24
C HIS A 82 56.06 56.42 -9.94
N LEU A 83 56.77 57.18 -9.09
CA LEU A 83 56.24 57.85 -7.89
C LEU A 83 56.34 59.37 -8.12
N TYR A 84 55.22 60.06 -7.93
CA TYR A 84 55.13 61.51 -7.99
C TYR A 84 54.57 62.07 -6.69
N VAL A 85 55.23 63.09 -6.13
CA VAL A 85 54.82 63.77 -4.90
C VAL A 85 54.88 65.28 -5.12
N ASN A 86 53.78 65.98 -4.85
CA ASN A 86 53.69 67.44 -4.89
C ASN A 86 53.43 67.98 -3.47
N TYR A 87 54.47 68.52 -2.85
CA TYR A 87 54.43 69.00 -1.47
C TYR A 87 54.17 70.51 -1.38
N GLU A 88 53.31 70.95 -0.46
CA GLU A 88 53.03 72.38 -0.24
C GLU A 88 53.79 72.89 1.01
N PRO A 89 54.98 73.51 0.85
CA PRO A 89 55.78 73.95 1.98
C PRO A 89 55.14 75.10 2.77
N THR A 90 54.21 75.87 2.17
CA THR A 90 53.55 77.00 2.83
C THR A 90 52.65 76.56 3.98
N SER A 91 52.18 75.31 3.97
CA SER A 91 51.37 74.72 5.05
C SER A 91 52.15 74.52 6.35
N LEU A 92 53.49 74.51 6.30
CA LEU A 92 54.33 74.52 7.52
C LEU A 92 54.05 75.75 8.39
N PHE A 93 53.69 76.90 7.81
CA PHE A 93 53.30 78.11 8.56
C PHE A 93 51.98 77.92 9.31
N LYS A 94 51.12 77.01 8.85
CA LYS A 94 49.89 76.58 9.54
C LYS A 94 50.13 75.45 10.54
N LYS A 95 51.38 75.00 10.71
CA LYS A 95 51.76 73.78 11.46
C LYS A 95 51.09 72.53 10.89
N GLU A 96 50.94 72.44 9.58
CA GLU A 96 50.40 71.27 8.87
C GLU A 96 51.41 70.73 7.87
N PHE A 97 51.46 69.41 7.70
CA PHE A 97 52.19 68.77 6.61
C PHE A 97 51.22 68.43 5.49
N PHE A 98 51.28 69.17 4.38
CA PHE A 98 50.29 69.09 3.30
C PHE A 98 50.91 68.62 1.98
N ILE A 99 50.34 67.58 1.39
CA ILE A 99 50.67 67.07 0.05
C ILE A 99 49.47 67.33 -0.87
N LYS A 100 49.67 68.05 -1.97
CA LYS A 100 48.63 68.31 -2.99
C LYS A 100 48.27 67.04 -3.76
N SER A 101 49.29 66.29 -4.18
CA SER A 101 49.11 65.10 -5.00
C SER A 101 50.20 64.07 -4.72
N LEU A 102 49.79 62.82 -4.56
CA LEU A 102 50.64 61.64 -4.45
C LEU A 102 50.18 60.61 -5.49
N LEU A 103 51.00 60.33 -6.50
CA LEU A 103 50.69 59.34 -7.55
C LEU A 103 51.71 58.20 -7.55
N LEU A 104 51.20 56.97 -7.56
CA LEU A 104 51.97 55.74 -7.72
C LEU A 104 51.49 55.02 -8.98
N ASP A 105 52.31 54.97 -10.03
CA ASP A 105 52.01 54.23 -11.26
C ASP A 105 52.65 52.84 -11.27
N LYS A 106 51.83 51.84 -11.61
CA LYS A 106 52.14 50.41 -11.67
C LYS A 106 52.94 49.87 -10.48
N PRO A 107 52.49 50.10 -9.22
CA PRO A 107 53.12 49.41 -8.11
C PRO A 107 52.80 47.92 -8.17
N PHE A 108 53.82 47.09 -8.01
CA PHE A 108 53.74 45.63 -7.96
C PHE A 108 54.14 45.11 -6.58
N VAL A 109 53.40 44.14 -6.06
CA VAL A 109 53.71 43.44 -4.80
C VAL A 109 53.59 41.92 -4.98
N ASP A 110 54.66 41.18 -4.71
CA ASP A 110 54.64 39.71 -4.68
C ASP A 110 54.31 39.20 -3.26
N LEU A 111 53.15 38.54 -3.13
CA LEU A 111 52.62 38.00 -1.88
C LEU A 111 52.79 36.48 -1.86
N LYS A 112 53.87 36.01 -1.23
CA LYS A 112 54.21 34.59 -1.17
C LYS A 112 54.09 34.02 0.24
N ILE A 113 53.28 32.98 0.43
CA ILE A 113 53.20 32.16 1.65
C ILE A 113 54.06 30.91 1.45
N ASP A 114 55.04 30.72 2.31
CA ASP A 114 55.92 29.55 2.29
C ASP A 114 55.23 28.28 2.83
N THR A 115 55.88 27.12 2.70
CA THR A 115 55.37 25.83 3.21
C THR A 115 55.13 25.81 4.72
N ASN A 116 55.72 26.73 5.47
CA ASN A 116 55.55 26.87 6.92
C ASN A 116 54.43 27.85 7.29
N GLY A 117 53.78 28.48 6.30
CA GLY A 117 52.72 29.46 6.49
C GLY A 117 53.19 30.88 6.78
N ASN A 118 54.48 31.18 6.62
CA ASN A 118 54.99 32.54 6.81
C ASN A 118 54.86 33.35 5.52
N LEU A 119 54.47 34.61 5.64
CA LEU A 119 54.46 35.55 4.53
C LEU A 119 55.91 36.02 4.26
N ALA A 120 56.44 35.69 3.08
CA ALA A 120 57.81 35.99 2.70
C ALA A 120 58.13 37.50 2.73
N LEU A 121 57.14 38.35 2.44
CA LEU A 121 57.26 39.81 2.50
C LEU A 121 57.72 40.32 3.87
N LEU A 122 57.29 39.67 4.97
CA LEU A 122 57.63 40.08 6.33
C LEU A 122 59.10 39.83 6.68
N ASN A 123 59.78 38.91 5.99
CA ASN A 123 61.19 38.60 6.23
C ASN A 123 62.14 39.70 5.72
N ILE A 124 61.64 40.66 4.93
CA ILE A 124 62.42 41.79 4.41
C ILE A 124 62.56 42.88 5.47
N PHE A 125 61.62 42.96 6.42
CA PHE A 125 61.66 43.94 7.50
C PHE A 125 62.38 43.35 8.73
N PRO A 126 63.23 44.12 9.42
CA PRO A 126 63.89 43.66 10.63
C PRO A 126 62.84 43.33 11.70
N LYS A 127 62.99 42.18 12.37
CA LYS A 127 62.12 41.80 13.48
C LYS A 127 62.32 42.80 14.63
N SER A 128 61.31 43.62 14.90
CA SER A 128 61.32 44.51 16.06
C SER A 128 61.37 43.67 17.33
N SER A 129 62.44 43.79 18.10
CA SER A 129 62.54 43.21 19.44
C SER A 129 61.58 43.94 20.36
N SER A 130 60.52 43.26 20.78
CA SER A 130 59.55 43.76 21.73
C SER A 130 60.12 43.73 23.14
N ASP A 131 60.89 44.75 23.51
CA ASP A 131 61.16 45.14 24.89
C ASP A 131 61.01 46.66 24.98
N ASP A 132 59.78 47.12 25.24
CA ASP A 132 59.55 48.15 26.26
C ASP A 132 58.05 48.31 26.56
N ASN A 133 57.74 48.23 27.84
CA ASN A 133 56.44 48.51 28.41
C ASN A 133 56.25 50.03 28.59
N THR A 134 54.98 50.44 28.53
CA THR A 134 54.40 51.65 29.15
C THR A 134 54.90 53.01 28.69
N THR A 135 54.05 53.70 27.92
CA THR A 135 53.75 55.12 28.11
C THR A 135 52.40 55.42 27.45
N THR A 136 51.42 55.85 28.24
CA THR A 136 50.21 56.53 27.72
C THR A 136 50.65 57.88 27.17
N HIS A 137 50.97 57.92 25.89
CA HIS A 137 51.14 59.15 25.14
C HIS A 137 49.77 59.68 24.73
N ASP A 138 49.52 60.95 25.04
CA ASP A 138 48.45 61.75 24.49
C ASP A 138 48.70 61.86 22.96
N ASN A 139 48.06 60.97 22.20
CA ASN A 139 48.38 60.68 20.79
C ASN A 139 47.64 61.61 19.82
N SER A 140 47.61 62.92 20.07
CA SER A 140 47.37 63.86 18.98
C SER A 140 48.72 64.13 18.29
N LEU A 141 48.79 63.86 16.98
CA LEU A 141 49.96 64.20 16.17
C LEU A 141 50.31 65.68 16.41
N ALA A 142 51.52 65.98 16.87
CA ALA A 142 52.00 67.34 17.12
C ALA A 142 51.96 68.25 15.87
N MET A 143 51.76 67.66 14.70
CA MET A 143 51.58 68.29 13.40
C MET A 143 50.63 67.44 12.54
N PRO A 144 49.42 67.93 12.18
CA PRO A 144 48.47 67.20 11.33
C PRO A 144 49.04 66.96 9.92
N PHE A 145 48.75 65.78 9.38
CA PHE A 145 49.19 65.35 8.04
C PHE A 145 47.97 65.26 7.11
N ILE A 146 48.05 65.86 5.92
CA ILE A 146 46.94 65.90 4.96
C ILE A 146 47.48 65.60 3.55
N ILE A 147 46.79 64.72 2.82
CA ILE A 147 47.00 64.52 1.39
C ILE A 147 45.70 64.83 0.65
N GLU A 148 45.70 65.87 -0.19
CA GLU A 148 44.52 66.31 -0.92
C GLU A 148 44.08 65.26 -1.97
N HIS A 149 45.02 64.66 -2.68
CA HIS A 149 44.75 63.63 -3.67
C HIS A 149 45.81 62.52 -3.66
N VAL A 150 45.39 61.27 -3.48
CA VAL A 150 46.22 60.07 -3.66
C VAL A 150 45.67 59.28 -4.83
N GLU A 151 46.54 58.88 -5.75
CA GLU A 151 46.18 58.04 -6.88
C GLU A 151 47.18 56.89 -7.03
N ILE A 152 46.68 55.66 -7.04
CA ILE A 152 47.43 54.47 -7.36
C ILE A 152 46.84 53.92 -8.65
N GLN A 153 47.63 53.89 -9.72
CA GLN A 153 47.22 53.45 -11.04
C GLN A 153 47.87 52.12 -11.40
N ASN A 154 47.11 51.25 -12.06
CA ASN A 154 47.61 50.02 -12.67
C ASN A 154 48.38 49.09 -11.74
N ALA A 155 48.05 49.08 -10.45
CA ALA A 155 48.75 48.26 -9.47
C ALA A 155 48.52 46.77 -9.72
N GLN A 156 49.52 45.95 -9.46
CA GLN A 156 49.49 44.50 -9.69
C GLN A 156 49.98 43.77 -8.45
N SER A 157 49.44 42.57 -8.22
CA SER A 157 49.96 41.68 -7.18
C SER A 157 49.84 40.24 -7.61
N THR A 158 50.85 39.44 -7.31
CA THR A 158 50.79 37.99 -7.47
C THR A 158 50.71 37.36 -6.08
N PHE A 159 49.67 36.56 -5.85
CA PHE A 159 49.55 35.76 -4.64
C PHE A 159 49.96 34.32 -4.93
N THR A 160 50.88 33.78 -4.13
CA THR A 160 51.32 32.38 -4.21
C THR A 160 51.28 31.72 -2.84
N ASP A 161 50.53 30.63 -2.69
CA ASP A 161 50.53 29.78 -1.50
C ASP A 161 51.15 28.41 -1.83
N GLU A 162 52.29 28.10 -1.20
CA GLU A 162 53.05 26.87 -1.39
C GLU A 162 52.69 25.76 -0.37
N ARG A 163 51.76 25.99 0.56
CA ARG A 163 51.33 24.97 1.54
C ARG A 163 50.62 23.77 0.91
N PRO A 164 49.72 23.92 -0.10
CA PRO A 164 49.09 22.78 -0.74
C PRO A 164 50.10 21.99 -1.61
N SER A 165 49.84 20.71 -1.84
CA SER A 165 50.71 19.85 -2.68
C SER A 165 50.85 20.34 -4.13
N ILE A 166 49.91 21.14 -4.60
CA ILE A 166 50.00 21.91 -5.85
C ILE A 166 49.91 23.39 -5.44
N PRO A 167 50.97 24.19 -5.63
CA PRO A 167 50.96 25.59 -5.25
C PRO A 167 49.80 26.35 -5.89
N PHE A 168 49.09 27.13 -5.09
CA PHE A 168 48.03 27.99 -5.59
C PHE A 168 48.64 29.33 -5.99
N LYS A 169 48.54 29.70 -7.27
CA LYS A 169 49.00 30.99 -7.79
C LYS A 169 47.82 31.77 -8.35
N PHE A 170 47.74 33.05 -8.03
CA PHE A 170 46.66 33.94 -8.42
C PHE A 170 47.17 35.35 -8.66
N ASP A 171 46.98 35.86 -9.87
CA ASP A 171 47.37 37.22 -10.26
C ASP A 171 46.18 38.18 -10.06
N ILE A 172 46.44 39.31 -9.41
CA ILE A 172 45.47 40.34 -9.03
C ILE A 172 45.84 41.63 -9.75
N GLY A 173 44.88 42.20 -10.49
CA GLY A 173 44.99 43.52 -11.09
C GLY A 173 44.71 43.55 -12.60
N PRO A 174 44.72 44.75 -13.22
CA PRO A 174 45.06 46.04 -12.61
C PRO A 174 44.18 46.48 -11.43
N ILE A 175 44.80 47.07 -10.40
CA ILE A 175 44.16 47.67 -9.24
C ILE A 175 44.31 49.19 -9.36
N ASN A 176 43.20 49.92 -9.29
CA ASN A 176 43.19 51.39 -9.25
C ASN A 176 42.60 51.84 -7.92
N TYR A 177 43.27 52.75 -7.23
CA TYR A 177 42.84 53.27 -5.94
C TYR A 177 43.00 54.79 -5.89
N THR A 178 41.93 55.50 -5.54
CA THR A 178 41.91 56.95 -5.44
C THR A 178 41.44 57.36 -4.05
N VAL A 179 42.14 58.29 -3.42
CA VAL A 179 41.73 58.93 -2.17
C VAL A 179 41.69 60.43 -2.34
N ASN A 180 40.57 61.04 -1.96
CA ASN A 180 40.44 62.49 -1.90
C ASN A 180 40.39 62.94 -0.45
N ASN A 181 41.15 63.98 -0.12
CA ASN A 181 41.21 64.63 1.19
C ASN A 181 41.53 63.64 2.33
N LEU A 182 42.63 62.89 2.21
CA LEU A 182 43.15 62.04 3.28
C LEU A 182 43.63 62.94 4.44
N SER A 183 42.76 63.14 5.41
CA SER A 183 42.97 63.99 6.57
C SER A 183 42.91 63.17 7.85
N PHE A 184 43.81 63.48 8.78
CA PHE A 184 43.82 62.92 10.14
C PHE A 184 43.22 63.91 11.15
N TYR A 185 42.50 64.93 10.68
CA TYR A 185 41.75 65.83 11.56
C TYR A 185 40.51 65.16 12.14
N LYS A 186 40.08 65.71 13.28
CA LYS A 186 38.90 65.25 13.97
C LYS A 186 37.65 65.44 13.11
N ASP A 187 36.88 64.37 12.93
CA ASP A 187 35.63 64.30 12.17
C ASP A 187 35.76 64.62 10.66
N ASP A 188 36.98 64.81 10.16
CA ASP A 188 37.23 64.98 8.72
C ASP A 188 36.97 63.66 7.98
N LEU A 189 36.46 63.80 6.76
CA LEU A 189 36.09 62.68 5.90
C LEU A 189 36.98 62.66 4.67
N SER A 190 37.61 61.51 4.48
CA SER A 190 38.35 61.14 3.29
C SER A 190 37.49 60.22 2.42
N ILE A 191 37.48 60.43 1.10
CA ILE A 191 36.69 59.64 0.15
C ILE A 191 37.63 58.68 -0.56
N HIS A 192 37.28 57.39 -0.54
CA HIS A 192 38.08 56.31 -1.10
C HIS A 192 37.32 55.60 -2.21
N ALA A 193 38.01 55.33 -3.32
CA ALA A 193 37.51 54.51 -4.41
C ALA A 193 38.56 53.46 -4.77
N LEU A 194 38.22 52.18 -4.65
CA LEU A 194 39.05 51.06 -5.08
C LEU A 194 38.36 50.32 -6.23
N LYS A 195 39.11 49.98 -7.27
CA LYS A 195 38.68 49.12 -8.37
C LYS A 195 39.72 48.05 -8.61
N VAL A 196 39.31 46.79 -8.58
CA VAL A 196 40.18 45.64 -8.86
C VAL A 196 39.64 44.91 -10.08
N MET A 197 40.50 44.80 -11.09
CA MET A 197 40.23 44.02 -12.28
C MET A 197 40.71 42.59 -12.12
N PHE A 198 39.95 41.65 -12.66
CA PHE A 198 40.35 40.25 -12.82
C PHE A 198 39.99 39.80 -14.24
N GLN A 199 40.91 39.13 -14.91
CA GLN A 199 40.73 38.68 -16.31
C GLN A 199 40.30 39.82 -17.26
N SER A 200 40.77 41.04 -17.01
CA SER A 200 40.43 42.26 -17.76
C SER A 200 39.02 42.84 -17.54
N GLU A 201 38.27 42.36 -16.54
CA GLU A 201 36.97 42.91 -16.14
C GLU A 201 37.02 43.48 -14.71
N GLU A 202 36.31 44.60 -14.45
CA GLU A 202 36.14 45.14 -13.09
C GLU A 202 35.23 44.19 -12.28
N LYS A 203 35.82 43.38 -11.39
CA LYS A 203 35.04 42.42 -10.57
C LYS A 203 34.84 42.88 -9.14
N ILE A 204 35.71 43.74 -8.61
CA ILE A 204 35.58 44.27 -7.23
C ILE A 204 35.68 45.78 -7.29
N SER A 205 34.72 46.47 -6.67
CA SER A 205 34.81 47.90 -6.43
C SER A 205 34.38 48.25 -5.02
N ILE A 206 35.05 49.23 -4.42
CA ILE A 206 34.73 49.76 -3.09
C ILE A 206 34.61 51.27 -3.24
N ALA A 207 33.47 51.81 -2.86
CA ALA A 207 33.28 53.24 -2.69
C ALA A 207 33.02 53.50 -1.21
N SER A 208 33.93 54.17 -0.53
CA SER A 208 33.82 54.39 0.91
C SER A 208 34.27 55.79 1.31
N SER A 209 33.97 56.14 2.54
CA SER A 209 34.54 57.30 3.21
C SER A 209 35.03 56.87 4.59
N ALA A 210 36.14 57.47 5.02
CA ALA A 210 36.77 57.18 6.28
C ALA A 210 37.03 58.47 7.07
N SER A 211 36.82 58.41 8.39
CA SER A 211 37.38 59.36 9.35
C SER A 211 38.43 58.63 10.16
N PHE A 212 39.57 59.26 10.44
CA PHE A 212 40.66 58.64 11.21
C PHE A 212 40.65 59.06 12.69
N GLU A 213 39.93 60.12 13.03
CA GLU A 213 39.80 60.63 14.40
C GLU A 213 38.35 61.09 14.65
N PRO A 214 37.44 60.25 15.15
CA PRO A 214 37.62 58.84 15.47
C PRO A 214 37.66 57.94 14.23
N LEU A 215 38.31 56.77 14.36
CA LEU A 215 38.44 55.78 13.29
C LEU A 215 37.08 55.14 12.90
N LYS A 216 36.50 55.60 11.79
CA LYS A 216 35.20 55.16 11.25
C LYS A 216 35.28 54.97 9.74
N PHE A 217 34.59 53.95 9.22
CA PHE A 217 34.48 53.66 7.80
C PHE A 217 33.03 53.41 7.42
N TYR A 218 32.57 54.00 6.32
CA TYR A 218 31.26 53.70 5.75
C TYR A 218 31.36 53.66 4.24
N GLY A 219 30.64 52.75 3.59
CA GLY A 219 30.76 52.58 2.15
C GLY A 219 30.00 51.38 1.62
N GLU A 220 30.25 51.06 0.36
CA GLU A 220 29.68 49.91 -0.33
C GLU A 220 30.79 49.13 -1.03
N LEU A 221 30.87 47.83 -0.73
CA LEU A 221 31.67 46.85 -1.47
C LEU A 221 30.77 46.18 -2.50
N ASN A 222 31.16 46.24 -3.77
CA ASN A 222 30.53 45.54 -4.87
C ASN A 222 31.47 44.49 -5.43
N ILE A 223 30.98 43.27 -5.57
CA ILE A 223 31.64 42.17 -6.26
C ILE A 223 30.69 41.70 -7.36
N VAL A 224 31.16 41.60 -8.59
CA VAL A 224 30.33 41.28 -9.76
C VAL A 224 30.92 40.06 -10.45
N HIS A 225 30.16 38.96 -10.52
CA HIS A 225 30.49 37.77 -11.31
C HIS A 225 31.90 37.21 -11.03
N LEU A 226 32.27 37.08 -9.75
CA LEU A 226 33.55 36.51 -9.34
C LEU A 226 33.55 34.98 -9.57
N PRO A 227 34.46 34.42 -10.39
CA PRO A 227 34.43 33.01 -10.77
C PRO A 227 34.96 32.11 -9.64
N LEU A 228 34.06 31.46 -8.91
CA LEU A 228 34.38 30.64 -7.74
C LEU A 228 35.16 29.35 -8.07
N SER A 229 35.01 28.84 -9.31
CA SER A 229 35.74 27.65 -9.77
C SER A 229 37.26 27.83 -9.69
N SER A 230 37.76 29.06 -9.83
CA SER A 230 39.19 29.40 -9.71
C SER A 230 39.73 29.18 -8.30
N PHE A 231 38.88 29.25 -7.28
CA PHE A 231 39.25 29.16 -5.87
C PHE A 231 38.84 27.83 -5.22
N TRP A 232 37.97 27.04 -5.87
CA TRP A 232 37.37 25.84 -5.29
C TRP A 232 38.39 24.85 -4.71
N LYS A 233 39.43 24.52 -5.49
CA LYS A 233 40.48 23.57 -5.07
C LYS A 233 41.36 24.10 -3.95
N TYR A 234 41.47 25.42 -3.81
CA TYR A 234 42.24 26.05 -2.75
C TYR A 234 41.47 26.05 -1.42
N VAL A 235 40.15 26.30 -1.47
CA VAL A 235 39.32 26.39 -0.26
C VAL A 235 38.91 25.02 0.29
N LEU A 236 38.55 24.05 -0.57
CA LEU A 236 38.00 22.75 -0.17
C LEU A 236 38.76 21.56 -0.82
N PRO A 237 40.07 21.39 -0.55
CA PRO A 237 40.90 20.40 -1.25
C PRO A 237 40.54 18.92 -0.94
N THR A 238 39.85 18.66 0.17
CA THR A 238 39.58 17.30 0.69
C THR A 238 38.17 16.78 0.40
N ILE A 239 37.30 17.61 -0.19
CA ILE A 239 35.92 17.24 -0.47
C ILE A 239 35.83 16.58 -1.85
N PRO A 240 35.19 15.40 -1.99
CA PRO A 240 35.09 14.66 -3.24
C PRO A 240 34.02 15.20 -4.21
N ILE A 241 33.87 16.53 -4.31
CA ILE A 241 32.96 17.22 -5.22
C ILE A 241 33.69 18.42 -5.85
N THR A 242 33.47 18.67 -7.14
CA THR A 242 34.15 19.75 -7.88
C THR A 242 33.15 20.80 -8.35
N LEU A 243 33.39 22.06 -8.02
CA LEU A 243 32.68 23.20 -8.60
C LEU A 243 33.29 23.54 -9.96
N THR A 244 32.58 23.18 -11.03
CA THR A 244 33.03 23.42 -12.41
C THR A 244 32.64 24.80 -12.93
N GLN A 245 31.50 25.33 -12.46
CA GLN A 245 30.96 26.64 -12.80
C GLN A 245 30.33 27.26 -11.55
N GLY A 246 30.36 28.59 -11.46
CA GLY A 246 29.75 29.35 -10.36
C GLY A 246 30.32 30.75 -10.30
N GLU A 247 29.44 31.75 -10.35
CA GLU A 247 29.78 33.18 -10.32
C GLU A 247 29.14 33.83 -9.09
N LEU A 248 29.94 34.47 -8.26
CA LEU A 248 29.48 35.17 -7.05
C LEU A 248 29.35 36.67 -7.32
N SER A 249 28.20 37.24 -7.02
CA SER A 249 28.01 38.69 -6.95
C SER A 249 27.58 39.10 -5.54
N LEU A 250 28.17 40.16 -5.01
CA LEU A 250 27.88 40.69 -3.67
C LEU A 250 27.69 42.20 -3.76
N ARG A 251 26.72 42.72 -3.02
CA ARG A 251 26.58 44.14 -2.73
C ARG A 251 26.49 44.31 -1.23
N VAL A 252 27.49 44.94 -0.64
CA VAL A 252 27.67 44.99 0.81
C VAL A 252 27.83 46.45 1.25
N PRO A 253 26.73 47.15 1.55
CA PRO A 253 26.78 48.40 2.28
C PRO A 253 27.24 48.12 3.71
N PHE A 254 28.33 48.77 4.15
CA PHE A 254 28.92 48.55 5.46
C PHE A 254 29.11 49.84 6.24
N SER A 255 29.03 49.73 7.57
CA SER A 255 29.39 50.77 8.53
C SER A 255 30.23 50.14 9.64
N ILE A 256 31.44 50.66 9.84
CA ILE A 256 32.42 50.18 10.81
C ILE A 256 32.85 51.36 11.69
N ASP A 257 32.63 51.27 12.99
CA ASP A 257 33.08 52.25 13.99
C ASP A 257 34.06 51.58 14.95
N LEU A 258 35.35 51.94 14.83
CA LEU A 258 36.44 51.45 15.66
C LEU A 258 36.78 52.43 16.80
N SER A 259 35.97 53.47 17.03
CA SER A 259 36.22 54.49 18.05
C SER A 259 35.93 54.03 19.49
N LYS A 260 35.28 52.87 19.63
CA LYS A 260 34.81 52.34 20.91
C LYS A 260 35.64 51.11 21.29
N GLU A 261 35.68 50.79 22.59
CA GLU A 261 36.36 49.57 23.08
C GLU A 261 35.90 48.28 22.39
N LYS A 262 34.62 48.23 21.99
CA LYS A 262 34.06 47.18 21.13
C LYS A 262 33.73 47.77 19.76
N PRO A 263 34.24 47.20 18.67
CA PRO A 263 33.94 47.69 17.33
C PRO A 263 32.45 47.54 17.03
N LEU A 264 31.84 48.57 16.45
CA LEU A 264 30.48 48.48 15.90
C LEU A 264 30.60 48.19 14.41
N VAL A 265 30.03 47.06 13.98
CA VAL A 265 30.01 46.66 12.57
C VAL A 265 28.58 46.34 12.21
N SER A 266 28.05 47.04 11.20
CA SER A 266 26.73 46.75 10.65
C SER A 266 26.74 46.70 9.12
N LEU A 267 25.90 45.82 8.59
CA LEU A 267 25.53 45.75 7.18
C LEU A 267 24.03 45.97 7.09
N GLU A 268 23.59 46.83 6.19
CA GLU A 268 22.16 47.06 5.96
C GLU A 268 21.85 46.82 4.48
N LYS A 269 20.80 46.04 4.21
CA LYS A 269 20.30 45.76 2.86
C LYS A 269 21.37 45.20 1.91
N ALA A 270 22.31 44.41 2.44
CA ALA A 270 23.26 43.72 1.59
C ALA A 270 22.55 42.66 0.73
N SER A 271 23.11 42.31 -0.42
CA SER A 271 22.58 41.26 -1.29
C SER A 271 23.69 40.39 -1.82
N ALA A 272 23.36 39.14 -2.10
CA ALA A 272 24.29 38.16 -2.66
C ALA A 272 23.58 37.35 -3.75
N SER A 273 24.24 37.12 -4.88
CA SER A 273 23.79 36.17 -5.89
C SER A 273 24.88 35.16 -6.19
N LEU A 274 24.46 33.95 -6.51
CA LEU A 274 25.29 32.88 -6.98
C LEU A 274 24.64 32.29 -8.23
N ASP A 275 25.31 32.46 -9.37
CA ASP A 275 24.76 32.15 -10.68
C ASP A 275 25.57 31.04 -11.38
N SER A 276 24.88 30.26 -12.21
CA SER A 276 25.45 29.16 -13.01
C SER A 276 26.29 28.16 -12.20
N VAL A 277 25.82 27.79 -11.00
CA VAL A 277 26.51 26.79 -10.16
C VAL A 277 26.38 25.42 -10.78
N ARG A 278 27.51 24.75 -10.97
CA ARG A 278 27.53 23.35 -11.41
C ARG A 278 28.54 22.53 -10.62
N LEU A 279 28.02 21.65 -9.78
CA LEU A 279 28.79 20.71 -8.97
C LEU A 279 28.73 19.30 -9.58
N VAL A 280 29.90 18.71 -9.78
CA VAL A 280 30.06 17.35 -10.30
C VAL A 280 30.75 16.44 -9.30
N ASP A 281 30.42 15.15 -9.36
CA ASP A 281 31.15 14.12 -8.63
C ASP A 281 32.50 13.78 -9.31
N ASN A 282 33.23 12.82 -8.74
CA ASN A 282 34.52 12.37 -9.28
C ASN A 282 34.41 11.67 -10.64
N GLU A 283 33.20 11.27 -11.07
CA GLU A 283 32.94 10.69 -12.39
C GLU A 283 32.49 11.76 -13.41
N ASN A 284 32.58 13.04 -13.03
CA ASN A 284 32.17 14.20 -13.81
C ASN A 284 30.66 14.24 -14.12
N LYS A 285 29.84 13.54 -13.33
CA LYS A 285 28.38 13.59 -13.42
C LYS A 285 27.86 14.80 -12.65
N THR A 286 26.94 15.57 -13.25
CA THR A 286 26.25 16.66 -12.54
C THR A 286 25.43 16.10 -11.39
N VAL A 287 25.66 16.60 -10.18
CA VAL A 287 24.90 16.21 -8.98
C VAL A 287 24.00 17.35 -8.50
N ILE A 288 24.52 18.58 -8.54
CA ILE A 288 23.78 19.80 -8.20
C ILE A 288 24.05 20.83 -9.29
N GLU A 289 22.99 21.40 -9.84
CA GLU A 289 23.06 22.55 -10.72
C GLU A 289 22.10 23.61 -10.20
N VAL A 290 22.59 24.84 -10.03
CA VAL A 290 21.76 25.96 -9.56
C VAL A 290 22.00 27.13 -10.50
N PRO A 291 21.10 27.35 -11.48
CA PRO A 291 21.22 28.46 -12.43
C PRO A 291 21.24 29.82 -11.76
N SER A 292 20.42 30.04 -10.72
CA SER A 292 20.46 31.28 -9.94
C SER A 292 20.00 31.06 -8.50
N PHE A 293 20.79 31.56 -7.56
CA PHE A 293 20.49 31.63 -6.13
C PHE A 293 20.70 33.08 -5.67
N ASN A 294 19.66 33.70 -5.11
CA ASN A 294 19.68 35.11 -4.69
C ASN A 294 19.31 35.23 -3.22
N LEU A 295 20.04 36.08 -2.50
CA LEU A 295 19.76 36.54 -1.15
C LEU A 295 19.49 38.05 -1.19
N GLU A 296 18.32 38.45 -0.73
CA GLU A 296 17.85 39.83 -0.72
C GLU A 296 17.73 40.33 0.73
N THR A 297 18.13 41.59 0.95
CA THR A 297 18.08 42.29 2.24
C THR A 297 18.73 41.48 3.37
N ILE A 298 20.05 41.39 3.33
CA ILE A 298 20.88 40.84 4.40
C ILE A 298 21.25 41.98 5.35
N ASP A 299 20.77 41.88 6.59
CA ASP A 299 21.14 42.79 7.67
C ASP A 299 21.99 42.03 8.69
N PHE A 300 23.08 42.67 9.12
CA PHE A 300 24.02 42.13 10.09
C PHE A 300 24.38 43.21 11.09
N ASP A 301 24.39 42.86 12.37
CA ASP A 301 24.81 43.76 13.44
C ASP A 301 25.64 42.99 14.47
N LEU A 302 26.92 43.35 14.57
CA LEU A 302 27.88 42.70 15.47
C LEU A 302 27.55 42.95 16.95
N GLN A 303 27.04 44.14 17.28
CA GLN A 303 26.75 44.55 18.66
C GLN A 303 25.60 43.74 19.26
N THR A 304 24.57 43.48 18.46
CA THR A 304 23.41 42.64 18.82
C THR A 304 23.61 41.17 18.48
N SER A 305 24.70 40.84 17.79
CA SER A 305 25.00 39.50 17.26
C SER A 305 23.83 38.94 16.44
N ASN A 306 23.19 39.79 15.65
CA ASN A 306 21.99 39.45 14.88
C ASN A 306 22.30 39.40 13.39
N THR A 307 21.72 38.44 12.69
CA THR A 307 21.77 38.32 11.23
C THR A 307 20.39 37.94 10.72
N SER A 308 19.82 38.80 9.87
CA SER A 308 18.53 38.55 9.24
C SER A 308 18.63 38.62 7.73
N ILE A 309 17.94 37.70 7.06
CA ILE A 309 17.80 37.65 5.61
C ILE A 309 16.31 37.70 5.30
N GLU A 310 15.89 38.70 4.51
CA GLU A 310 14.47 38.86 4.18
C GLU A 310 14.00 37.76 3.23
N LYS A 311 14.76 37.49 2.16
CA LYS A 311 14.36 36.52 1.15
C LYS A 311 15.55 35.79 0.54
N ALA A 312 15.42 34.47 0.42
CA ALA A 312 16.29 33.62 -0.36
C ALA A 312 15.51 33.00 -1.52
N THR A 313 15.98 33.13 -2.75
CA THR A 313 15.33 32.58 -3.95
C THR A 313 16.27 31.67 -4.73
N ILE A 314 15.89 30.41 -4.93
CA ILE A 314 16.61 29.44 -5.76
C ILE A 314 15.76 29.15 -7.01
N THR A 315 16.30 29.40 -8.21
CA THR A 315 15.57 29.25 -9.47
C THR A 315 16.13 28.11 -10.30
N LYS A 316 15.25 27.21 -10.72
CA LYS A 316 15.52 26.01 -11.53
C LYS A 316 16.65 25.11 -11.00
N PRO A 317 16.78 24.86 -9.68
CA PRO A 317 17.83 23.97 -9.21
C PRO A 317 17.55 22.54 -9.67
N PHE A 318 18.60 21.83 -10.06
CA PHE A 318 18.59 20.40 -10.34
C PHE A 318 19.39 19.66 -9.27
N VAL A 319 18.85 18.56 -8.75
CA VAL A 319 19.51 17.70 -7.76
C VAL A 319 19.28 16.22 -8.10
N ASP A 320 20.37 15.46 -8.28
CA ASP A 320 20.35 13.97 -8.41
C ASP A 320 20.60 13.32 -7.05
N LEU A 321 19.52 12.84 -6.42
CA LEU A 321 19.52 12.14 -5.14
C LEU A 321 19.55 10.63 -5.37
N GLN A 322 20.47 9.97 -4.68
CA GLN A 322 20.59 8.51 -4.71
C GLN A 322 20.63 7.99 -3.28
N LEU A 323 19.69 7.12 -2.94
CA LEU A 323 19.74 6.34 -1.71
C LEU A 323 20.66 5.14 -1.96
N GLU A 324 21.86 5.18 -1.37
CA GLU A 324 22.88 4.15 -1.49
C GLU A 324 22.49 2.88 -0.70
N LYS A 325 23.27 1.81 -0.85
CA LYS A 325 22.96 0.47 -0.28
C LYS A 325 22.96 0.41 1.25
N ASP A 326 23.54 1.40 1.89
CA ASP A 326 23.57 1.57 3.34
C ASP A 326 22.45 2.52 3.84
N TYR A 327 21.50 2.86 2.96
CA TYR A 327 20.43 3.82 3.20
C TYR A 327 20.93 5.25 3.47
N THR A 328 22.15 5.59 3.07
CA THR A 328 22.65 6.96 3.08
C THR A 328 22.39 7.66 1.74
N LEU A 329 22.28 8.99 1.75
CA LEU A 329 22.19 9.78 0.52
C LEU A 329 23.59 10.03 -0.04
N ASN A 330 23.76 9.91 -1.36
CA ASN A 330 25.00 10.23 -2.07
C ASN A 330 25.58 11.62 -1.69
N LEU A 331 24.73 12.61 -1.44
CA LEU A 331 25.16 13.95 -1.01
C LEU A 331 25.98 13.93 0.29
N VAL A 332 25.67 13.04 1.24
CA VAL A 332 26.41 12.93 2.50
C VAL A 332 27.87 12.55 2.21
N ARG A 333 28.09 11.53 1.38
CA ARG A 333 29.43 11.10 0.95
C ARG A 333 30.15 12.19 0.16
N LEU A 334 29.44 12.92 -0.71
CA LEU A 334 30.03 13.94 -1.58
C LEU A 334 30.47 15.20 -0.84
N PHE A 335 29.81 15.54 0.28
CA PHE A 335 30.13 16.71 1.10
C PHE A 335 30.88 16.36 2.40
N THR A 336 31.21 15.09 2.64
CA THR A 336 32.07 14.67 3.76
C THR A 336 33.54 14.68 3.33
N PRO A 337 34.45 15.39 4.05
CA PRO A 337 35.88 15.36 3.76
C PRO A 337 36.41 13.92 3.80
N LYS A 338 37.20 13.52 2.80
CA LYS A 338 37.95 12.26 2.88
C LYS A 338 39.00 12.42 3.97
N SER A 339 38.72 11.91 5.16
CA SER A 339 39.66 11.91 6.27
C SER A 339 40.93 11.17 5.84
N ALA A 340 42.06 11.88 5.76
CA ALA A 340 43.36 11.24 5.81
C ALA A 340 43.45 10.60 7.20
N SER A 341 43.46 9.28 7.25
CA SER A 341 43.72 8.53 8.47
C SER A 341 45.15 8.83 8.94
N THR A 342 45.30 9.89 9.71
CA THR A 342 46.44 10.06 10.61
C THR A 342 45.89 10.60 11.90
N GLN A 343 46.02 9.77 12.94
CA GLN A 343 45.78 10.16 14.32
C GLN A 343 46.66 11.38 14.66
N ALA A 344 46.10 12.58 14.53
CA ALA A 344 46.44 13.66 15.44
C ALA A 344 45.47 13.55 16.61
N LYS A 345 45.92 12.94 17.71
CA LYS A 345 45.34 13.13 19.03
C LYS A 345 45.46 14.63 19.35
N ILE A 346 44.48 15.41 18.90
CA ILE A 346 44.19 16.69 19.55
C ILE A 346 43.40 16.30 20.79
N GLN A 347 44.13 16.19 21.88
CA GLN A 347 43.60 16.15 23.22
C GLN A 347 42.88 17.48 23.46
N SER A 348 41.61 17.55 23.07
CA SER A 348 40.74 18.66 23.42
C SER A 348 40.44 18.55 24.91
N SER A 349 41.11 19.39 25.70
CA SER A 349 40.54 19.87 26.95
C SER A 349 39.27 20.64 26.60
N ALA A 350 38.15 19.93 26.53
CA ALA A 350 36.82 20.53 26.47
C ALA A 350 36.52 21.18 27.83
N LYS A 351 37.05 22.38 28.03
CA LYS A 351 36.40 23.38 28.87
C LYS A 351 35.18 23.82 28.08
N GLN A 352 34.00 23.68 28.67
CA GLN A 352 32.71 24.07 28.09
C GLN A 352 32.80 25.44 27.43
N GLU A 353 32.82 25.46 26.10
CA GLU A 353 32.68 26.67 25.30
C GLU A 353 31.19 26.98 25.18
N THR A 354 30.81 28.02 25.94
CA THR A 354 29.82 29.06 25.60
C THR A 354 28.89 28.77 24.42
N ASN A 355 27.60 28.61 24.73
CA ASN A 355 26.49 28.81 23.79
C ASN A 355 26.77 30.08 22.97
N SER A 356 26.92 29.92 21.65
CA SER A 356 27.04 31.05 20.73
C SER A 356 25.79 31.93 20.84
N THR A 357 25.97 33.20 21.19
CA THR A 357 24.91 34.20 21.41
C THR A 357 24.33 34.78 20.12
N TRP A 358 24.80 34.32 18.96
CA TRP A 358 24.32 34.79 17.66
C TRP A 358 22.84 34.43 17.46
N LYS A 359 22.11 35.32 16.77
CA LYS A 359 20.72 35.12 16.35
C LYS A 359 20.65 35.15 14.84
N PHE A 360 20.10 34.10 14.25
CA PHE A 360 19.87 33.98 12.81
C PHE A 360 18.37 33.91 12.49
N ALA A 361 17.95 34.63 11.45
CA ALA A 361 16.60 34.54 10.90
C ALA A 361 16.58 34.67 9.37
N LEU A 362 15.92 33.71 8.69
CA LEU A 362 15.54 33.78 7.29
C LEU A 362 14.01 33.82 7.19
N LYS A 363 13.48 34.96 6.74
CA LYS A 363 12.03 35.21 6.73
C LYS A 363 11.31 34.43 5.63
N THR A 364 11.89 34.31 4.44
CA THR A 364 11.29 33.53 3.33
C THR A 364 12.35 32.84 2.47
N LEU A 365 12.17 31.54 2.23
CA LEU A 365 12.88 30.74 1.24
C LEU A 365 11.91 30.36 0.11
N GLU A 366 12.21 30.76 -1.13
CA GLU A 366 11.50 30.37 -2.34
C GLU A 366 12.38 29.49 -3.23
N VAL A 367 11.90 28.31 -3.58
CA VAL A 367 12.47 27.46 -4.63
C VAL A 367 11.49 27.42 -5.79
N LYS A 368 11.94 27.83 -6.98
CA LYS A 368 11.11 27.95 -8.18
C LYS A 368 11.56 26.94 -9.24
N GLU A 369 10.62 26.16 -9.76
CA GLU A 369 10.83 25.28 -10.91
C GLU A 369 11.99 24.29 -10.73
N ALA A 370 12.18 23.77 -9.51
CA ALA A 370 13.21 22.77 -9.23
C ALA A 370 12.93 21.45 -9.93
N THR A 371 14.01 20.74 -10.24
CA THR A 371 14.01 19.37 -10.74
C THR A 371 14.77 18.49 -9.75
N VAL A 372 14.11 17.48 -9.20
CA VAL A 372 14.76 16.55 -8.27
C VAL A 372 14.54 15.14 -8.80
N ASP A 373 15.64 14.43 -9.04
CA ASP A 373 15.61 13.01 -9.40
C ASP A 373 15.97 12.19 -8.17
N VAL A 374 15.13 11.23 -7.80
CA VAL A 374 15.37 10.35 -6.64
C VAL A 374 15.45 8.91 -7.10
N ARG A 375 16.54 8.22 -6.77
CA ARG A 375 16.74 6.80 -7.09
C ARG A 375 17.10 6.02 -5.85
N ASP A 376 16.37 4.94 -5.60
CA ASP A 376 16.69 4.00 -4.53
C ASP A 376 17.49 2.82 -5.09
N GLN A 377 18.74 2.65 -4.67
CA GLN A 377 19.62 1.56 -5.09
C GLN A 377 19.41 0.26 -4.30
N ASN A 378 18.60 0.27 -3.23
CA ASN A 378 18.27 -0.92 -2.43
C ASN A 378 17.26 -1.82 -3.12
N VAL A 379 16.52 -1.27 -4.09
CA VAL A 379 15.56 -1.98 -4.92
C VAL A 379 15.84 -1.69 -6.39
N LYS A 380 15.36 -2.56 -7.30
CA LYS A 380 15.42 -2.29 -8.75
C LYS A 380 14.31 -1.31 -9.14
N SER A 381 14.47 -0.05 -8.77
CA SER A 381 13.51 1.02 -9.04
C SER A 381 13.92 1.88 -10.24
N THR A 382 12.93 2.44 -10.94
CA THR A 382 13.15 3.59 -11.83
C THR A 382 13.26 4.87 -11.00
N PRO A 383 14.07 5.86 -11.40
CA PRO A 383 14.08 7.16 -10.73
C PRO A 383 12.68 7.79 -10.66
N ALA A 384 12.39 8.43 -9.54
CA ALA A 384 11.23 9.30 -9.36
C ALA A 384 11.65 10.72 -9.76
N HIS A 385 10.99 11.28 -10.78
CA HIS A 385 11.30 12.59 -11.34
C HIS A 385 10.31 13.63 -10.84
N PHE A 386 10.77 14.59 -10.03
CA PHE A 386 9.96 15.68 -9.48
C PHE A 386 10.23 16.97 -10.25
N ALA A 387 9.34 17.36 -11.16
CA ALA A 387 9.44 18.61 -11.91
C ALA A 387 8.09 19.09 -12.50
N PRO A 388 7.77 20.39 -12.47
CA PRO A 388 8.46 21.44 -11.73
C PRO A 388 8.10 21.37 -10.23
N LEU A 389 9.11 21.48 -9.37
CA LEU A 389 8.96 21.56 -7.92
C LEU A 389 9.02 23.02 -7.47
N LYS A 390 8.06 23.43 -6.64
CA LYS A 390 8.01 24.74 -5.99
C LYS A 390 7.93 24.55 -4.48
N LEU A 391 8.79 25.24 -3.75
CA LEU A 391 8.79 25.23 -2.29
C LEU A 391 8.82 26.66 -1.79
N THR A 392 7.90 27.02 -0.90
CA THR A 392 7.99 28.25 -0.11
C THR A 392 8.06 27.86 1.35
N ALA A 393 9.11 28.27 2.07
CA ALA A 393 9.24 28.09 3.51
C ALA A 393 9.43 29.46 4.18
N GLN A 394 8.84 29.66 5.36
CA GLN A 394 8.93 30.94 6.09
C GLN A 394 9.32 30.73 7.55
N ASN A 395 9.87 31.79 8.15
CA ASN A 395 10.26 31.85 9.58
C ASN A 395 11.31 30.80 9.97
N ILE A 396 12.34 30.61 9.15
CA ILE A 396 13.48 29.75 9.49
C ILE A 396 14.38 30.53 10.44
N THR A 397 14.32 30.25 11.74
CA THR A 397 15.10 30.95 12.76
C THR A 397 15.92 30.00 13.61
N GLN A 398 16.89 30.53 14.34
CA GLN A 398 17.66 29.77 15.32
C GLN A 398 16.84 29.37 16.57
N ASP A 399 15.72 30.06 16.84
CA ASP A 399 14.78 29.62 17.87
C ASP A 399 14.00 28.39 17.36
N MET A 400 14.38 27.22 17.87
CA MET A 400 13.85 25.92 17.47
C MET A 400 12.38 25.73 17.87
N ASN A 401 11.79 26.63 18.67
CA ASN A 401 10.37 26.58 19.02
C ASN A 401 9.47 27.30 18.01
N ASN A 402 10.03 28.14 17.14
CA ASN A 402 9.25 28.84 16.13
C ASN A 402 8.83 27.87 15.02
N PRO A 403 7.52 27.82 14.66
CA PRO A 403 7.05 26.96 13.60
C PRO A 403 7.50 27.47 12.23
N ILE A 404 8.17 26.60 11.47
CA ILE A 404 8.49 26.82 10.06
C ILE A 404 7.25 26.44 9.25
N THR A 405 6.64 27.41 8.57
CA THR A 405 5.54 27.14 7.62
C THR A 405 6.12 26.78 6.27
N TYR A 406 5.52 25.81 5.57
CA TYR A 406 5.94 25.46 4.22
C TYR A 406 4.77 25.11 3.29
N ASP A 407 4.94 25.42 2.02
CA ASP A 407 4.06 25.06 0.89
C ASP A 407 4.91 24.45 -0.21
N PHE A 408 4.73 23.16 -0.43
CA PHE A 408 5.43 22.37 -1.43
C PHE A 408 4.45 21.93 -2.51
N ASN A 409 4.82 22.12 -3.76
CA ASN A 409 4.07 21.68 -4.93
C ASN A 409 5.01 21.01 -5.90
N SER A 410 4.67 19.83 -6.42
CA SER A 410 5.46 19.17 -7.44
C SER A 410 4.60 18.28 -8.33
N THR A 411 5.10 18.01 -9.54
CA THR A 411 4.58 16.93 -10.39
C THR A 411 5.59 15.79 -10.39
N LEU A 412 5.14 14.59 -10.04
CA LEU A 412 5.91 13.36 -10.07
C LEU A 412 5.66 12.63 -11.40
N ASP A 413 6.74 12.31 -12.11
CA ASP A 413 6.74 11.54 -13.36
C ASP A 413 5.72 12.07 -14.39
N THR A 414 5.57 13.39 -14.50
CA THR A 414 4.66 14.15 -15.40
C THR A 414 3.16 13.95 -15.20
N THR A 415 2.74 12.99 -14.37
CA THR A 415 1.35 12.52 -14.30
C THR A 415 0.69 12.74 -12.95
N ALA A 416 1.45 12.63 -11.85
CA ALA A 416 0.94 12.73 -10.49
C ALA A 416 1.23 14.11 -9.90
N THR A 417 0.22 14.76 -9.30
CA THR A 417 0.40 16.06 -8.64
C THR A 417 0.50 15.88 -7.13
N LEU A 418 1.47 16.56 -6.51
CA LEU A 418 1.73 16.53 -5.07
C LEU A 418 1.67 17.94 -4.52
N ASN A 419 0.82 18.17 -3.53
CA ASN A 419 0.78 19.39 -2.73
C ASN A 419 0.89 19.01 -1.26
N PHE A 420 1.87 19.59 -0.56
CA PHE A 420 2.04 19.47 0.87
C PHE A 420 2.08 20.87 1.48
N LYS A 421 1.21 21.15 2.45
CA LYS A 421 1.22 22.42 3.19
C LYS A 421 1.22 22.14 4.67
N GLY A 422 2.06 22.79 5.44
CA GLY A 422 2.14 22.47 6.85
C GLY A 422 3.07 23.34 7.67
N THR A 423 3.25 22.90 8.91
CA THR A 423 4.20 23.47 9.86
C THR A 423 5.13 22.39 10.39
N PHE A 424 6.36 22.79 10.67
CA PHE A 424 7.37 21.98 11.36
C PHE A 424 7.92 22.76 12.55
N ILE A 425 7.96 22.13 13.72
CA ILE A 425 8.56 22.68 14.95
C ILE A 425 9.84 21.88 15.23
N PRO A 426 11.04 22.46 15.00
CA PRO A 426 12.31 21.74 15.15
C PRO A 426 12.57 21.18 16.56
N SER A 427 12.26 21.91 17.63
CA SER A 427 12.61 21.53 19.01
C SER A 427 11.92 20.25 19.46
N THR A 428 10.70 20.00 18.99
CA THR A 428 9.90 18.80 19.30
C THR A 428 9.85 17.81 18.13
N ALA A 429 10.51 18.14 17.01
CA ALA A 429 10.38 17.42 15.73
C ALA A 429 8.90 17.17 15.36
N SER A 430 8.02 18.14 15.62
CA SER A 430 6.58 18.00 15.37
C SER A 430 6.20 18.48 13.97
N LEU A 431 5.37 17.70 13.28
CA LEU A 431 4.87 17.97 11.93
C LEU A 431 3.35 18.03 11.95
N ASP A 432 2.77 19.07 11.33
CA ASP A 432 1.33 19.14 11.00
C ASP A 432 1.23 19.45 9.49
N ILE A 433 0.80 18.47 8.70
CA ILE A 433 0.89 18.49 7.24
C ILE A 433 -0.46 18.17 6.62
N ALA A 434 -0.99 19.05 5.79
CA ALA A 434 -2.02 18.75 4.82
C ALA A 434 -1.37 18.20 3.54
N VAL A 435 -1.81 17.02 3.11
CA VAL A 435 -1.31 16.28 1.96
C VAL A 435 -2.44 16.14 0.94
N ASN A 436 -2.21 16.65 -0.27
CA ASN A 436 -3.04 16.39 -1.44
C ASN A 436 -2.17 15.76 -2.53
N ALA A 437 -2.39 14.48 -2.78
CA ALA A 437 -1.74 13.76 -3.87
C ALA A 437 -2.80 13.25 -4.83
N ASN A 438 -2.56 13.37 -6.13
CA ASN A 438 -3.50 12.93 -7.15
C ASN A 438 -2.79 12.05 -8.18
N LYS A 439 -3.38 10.90 -8.50
CA LYS A 439 -2.91 9.95 -9.52
C LYS A 439 -1.48 9.42 -9.30
N LEU A 440 -1.07 9.19 -8.05
CA LEU A 440 0.18 8.49 -7.73
C LEU A 440 0.15 7.07 -8.31
N SER A 441 1.06 6.74 -9.23
CA SER A 441 1.13 5.39 -9.82
C SER A 441 1.57 4.35 -8.79
N LEU A 442 0.74 3.34 -8.58
CA LEU A 442 1.05 2.22 -7.68
C LEU A 442 2.06 1.24 -8.28
N GLU A 443 2.30 1.28 -9.59
CA GLU A 443 3.35 0.47 -10.24
C GLU A 443 4.74 0.82 -9.69
N LYS A 444 4.97 2.09 -9.30
CA LYS A 444 6.22 2.55 -8.69
C LYS A 444 6.50 1.88 -7.33
N ALA A 445 5.48 1.34 -6.67
CA ALA A 445 5.63 0.57 -5.43
C ALA A 445 6.01 -0.91 -5.68
N GLN A 446 5.94 -1.39 -6.93
CA GLN A 446 6.22 -2.79 -7.27
C GLN A 446 7.58 -3.29 -6.80
N PRO A 447 8.72 -2.55 -6.95
CA PRO A 447 10.03 -3.02 -6.49
C PRO A 447 10.08 -3.29 -4.98
N TYR A 448 9.28 -2.57 -4.20
CA TYR A 448 9.21 -2.70 -2.74
C TYR A 448 8.34 -3.88 -2.30
N ILE A 449 7.19 -4.08 -2.96
CA ILE A 449 6.26 -5.17 -2.64
C ILE A 449 6.80 -6.52 -3.16
N ALA A 450 7.53 -6.51 -4.27
CA ALA A 450 8.16 -7.70 -4.84
C ALA A 450 9.17 -8.39 -3.91
N LEU A 451 9.63 -7.73 -2.84
CA LEU A 451 10.47 -8.36 -1.81
C LEU A 451 9.66 -9.38 -0.97
N TYR A 452 8.37 -9.14 -0.78
CA TYR A 452 7.52 -9.90 0.13
C TYR A 452 6.45 -10.72 -0.58
N THR A 453 6.14 -10.42 -1.85
CA THR A 453 5.10 -11.10 -2.60
C THR A 453 5.60 -11.62 -3.95
N THR A 454 4.83 -12.53 -4.54
CA THR A 454 5.00 -13.01 -5.92
C THR A 454 4.03 -12.33 -6.89
N THR A 455 3.33 -11.27 -6.44
CA THR A 455 2.30 -10.56 -7.21
C THR A 455 2.90 -9.41 -8.03
N LEU A 456 2.22 -9.06 -9.12
CA LEU A 456 2.56 -7.96 -10.01
C LEU A 456 1.41 -6.94 -10.05
N ILE A 457 1.68 -5.71 -9.62
CA ILE A 457 0.82 -4.55 -9.85
C ILE A 457 0.96 -4.16 -11.30
N GLN A 458 -0.13 -4.26 -12.06
CA GLN A 458 -0.15 -3.97 -13.50
C GLN A 458 -0.64 -2.55 -13.80
N ASP A 459 -1.52 -2.02 -12.97
CA ASP A 459 -2.09 -0.67 -13.07
C ASP A 459 -2.61 -0.27 -11.67
N GLY A 460 -2.77 1.02 -11.45
CA GLY A 460 -3.36 1.58 -10.25
C GLY A 460 -2.89 3.00 -9.99
N ALA A 461 -3.85 3.88 -9.71
CA ALA A 461 -3.59 5.27 -9.37
C ALA A 461 -4.19 5.61 -7.99
N LEU A 462 -3.34 6.04 -7.06
CA LEU A 462 -3.72 6.49 -5.73
C LEU A 462 -3.93 8.02 -5.73
N SER A 463 -5.09 8.46 -5.25
CA SER A 463 -5.34 9.84 -4.87
C SER A 463 -5.62 9.91 -3.37
N LEU A 464 -5.02 10.88 -2.69
CA LEU A 464 -5.01 11.00 -1.24
C LEU A 464 -5.24 12.46 -0.85
N ASN A 465 -6.21 12.71 0.02
CA ASN A 465 -6.41 14.00 0.66
C ASN A 465 -6.44 13.80 2.16
N SER A 466 -5.36 14.14 2.86
CA SER A 466 -5.17 13.79 4.27
C SER A 466 -4.46 14.85 5.08
N LYS A 467 -4.64 14.82 6.39
CA LYS A 467 -3.86 15.56 7.38
C LYS A 467 -3.02 14.58 8.17
N ILE A 468 -1.74 14.87 8.31
CA ILE A 468 -0.77 14.09 9.06
C ILE A 468 -0.30 14.93 10.25
N LYS A 469 -0.37 14.37 11.45
CA LYS A 469 0.24 14.93 12.65
C LYS A 469 1.23 13.93 13.23
N ALA A 470 2.48 14.34 13.40
CA ALA A 470 3.51 13.49 13.95
C ALA A 470 4.42 14.25 14.92
N SER A 471 4.98 13.55 15.90
CA SER A 471 6.02 14.06 16.80
C SER A 471 7.04 12.96 17.06
N PHE A 472 8.33 13.28 17.05
CA PHE A 472 9.43 12.32 17.15
C PHE A 472 10.38 12.58 18.34
N ASP A 473 9.93 13.30 19.37
CA ASP A 473 10.74 13.67 20.55
C ASP A 473 10.94 12.51 21.55
N GLN A 474 10.08 12.39 22.58
CA GLN A 474 10.16 11.40 23.65
C GLN A 474 9.34 10.16 23.33
N GLN A 475 8.18 10.33 22.70
CA GLN A 475 7.30 9.25 22.27
C GLN A 475 6.83 9.52 20.85
N THR A 476 7.13 8.60 19.93
CA THR A 476 6.68 8.71 18.55
C THR A 476 5.15 8.68 18.49
N THR A 477 4.56 9.82 18.16
CA THR A 477 3.14 9.94 17.87
C THR A 477 2.99 10.11 16.36
N PHE A 478 2.01 9.42 15.79
CA PHE A 478 1.68 9.54 14.37
C PHE A 478 0.18 9.35 14.23
N LYS A 479 -0.47 10.32 13.60
CA LYS A 479 -1.88 10.28 13.23
C LYS A 479 -2.03 10.75 11.80
N ILE A 480 -2.76 9.99 10.98
CA ILE A 480 -3.15 10.39 9.62
C ILE A 480 -4.66 10.26 9.49
N GLU A 481 -5.32 11.28 8.96
CA GLU A 481 -6.77 11.28 8.73
C GLU A 481 -7.13 11.91 7.39
N GLY A 482 -8.11 11.35 6.66
CA GLY A 482 -8.49 11.88 5.35
C GLY A 482 -9.33 10.95 4.50
N ASP A 483 -9.28 11.18 3.19
CA ASP A 483 -9.93 10.37 2.16
C ASP A 483 -8.88 9.82 1.18
N ALA A 484 -9.11 8.61 0.69
CA ALA A 484 -8.24 7.97 -0.28
C ALA A 484 -9.04 7.27 -1.38
N THR A 485 -8.57 7.34 -2.61
CA THR A 485 -9.16 6.67 -3.77
C THR A 485 -8.07 5.90 -4.50
N VAL A 486 -8.31 4.62 -4.75
CA VAL A 486 -7.49 3.81 -5.66
C VAL A 486 -8.30 3.54 -6.92
N SER A 487 -7.86 4.09 -8.04
CA SER A 487 -8.51 3.95 -9.35
C SER A 487 -7.77 2.98 -10.26
N LYS A 488 -8.51 2.28 -11.13
CA LYS A 488 -8.00 1.38 -12.19
C LYS A 488 -6.95 0.38 -11.69
N PHE A 489 -7.17 -0.22 -10.54
CA PHE A 489 -6.20 -1.14 -9.97
C PHE A 489 -6.30 -2.52 -10.61
N SER A 490 -5.15 -3.11 -10.95
CA SER A 490 -5.05 -4.50 -11.39
C SER A 490 -3.86 -5.20 -10.75
N LEU A 491 -4.13 -6.31 -10.08
CA LEU A 491 -3.14 -7.19 -9.48
C LEU A 491 -3.15 -8.54 -10.19
N ALA A 492 -1.97 -8.98 -10.62
CA ALA A 492 -1.77 -10.27 -11.26
C ALA A 492 -0.80 -11.15 -10.46
N ASP A 493 -0.82 -12.45 -10.75
CA ASP A 493 0.20 -13.38 -10.28
C ASP A 493 1.52 -13.22 -11.06
N LYS A 494 2.55 -14.01 -10.68
CA LYS A 494 3.84 -14.03 -11.38
C LYS A 494 3.77 -14.47 -12.85
N PHE A 495 2.66 -15.07 -13.28
CA PHE A 495 2.40 -15.52 -14.64
C PHE A 495 1.52 -14.53 -15.42
N LYS A 496 1.24 -13.34 -14.85
CA LYS A 496 0.39 -12.29 -15.41
C LYS A 496 -1.09 -12.65 -15.51
N ASN A 497 -1.56 -13.66 -14.78
CA ASN A 497 -2.99 -13.93 -14.66
C ASN A 497 -3.60 -12.95 -13.65
N SER A 498 -4.68 -12.27 -14.02
CA SER A 498 -5.39 -11.37 -13.12
C SER A 498 -5.93 -12.11 -11.90
N LEU A 499 -5.67 -11.56 -10.71
CA LEU A 499 -6.15 -12.06 -9.43
C LEU A 499 -7.31 -11.20 -8.92
N VAL A 500 -7.05 -9.89 -8.83
CA VAL A 500 -7.99 -8.90 -8.31
C VAL A 500 -7.85 -7.61 -9.13
N ALA A 501 -8.97 -7.01 -9.51
CA ALA A 501 -8.99 -5.69 -10.13
C ALA A 501 -10.22 -4.89 -9.69
N TRP A 502 -10.20 -3.57 -9.86
CA TRP A 502 -11.37 -2.71 -9.66
C TRP A 502 -11.23 -1.38 -10.40
N GLU A 503 -12.36 -0.73 -10.69
CA GLU A 503 -12.37 0.61 -11.31
C GLU A 503 -12.06 1.69 -10.27
N THR A 504 -12.76 1.67 -9.13
CA THR A 504 -12.50 2.61 -8.03
C THR A 504 -12.74 1.96 -6.68
N LEU A 505 -11.81 2.16 -5.75
CA LEU A 505 -11.94 1.85 -4.33
C LEU A 505 -11.77 3.14 -3.54
N ASN A 506 -12.85 3.61 -2.94
CA ASN A 506 -12.87 4.84 -2.14
C ASN A 506 -12.93 4.50 -0.65
N PHE A 507 -12.06 5.15 0.11
CA PHE A 507 -12.04 5.17 1.57
C PHE A 507 -12.41 6.57 2.02
N SER A 508 -13.51 6.72 2.76
CA SER A 508 -13.94 8.01 3.29
C SER A 508 -13.64 8.13 4.78
N ASN A 509 -13.12 9.28 5.19
CA ASN A 509 -12.78 9.61 6.57
C ASN A 509 -12.02 8.47 7.28
N PHE A 510 -10.93 8.00 6.68
CA PHE A 510 -10.01 7.10 7.35
C PHE A 510 -9.22 7.85 8.42
N SER A 511 -8.85 7.16 9.50
CA SER A 511 -8.03 7.68 10.58
C SER A 511 -7.17 6.55 11.13
N TYR A 512 -5.86 6.73 11.09
CA TYR A 512 -4.89 5.80 11.68
C TYR A 512 -4.08 6.51 12.76
N THR A 513 -3.93 5.89 13.92
CA THR A 513 -3.07 6.34 15.02
C THR A 513 -2.11 5.20 15.39
N LEU A 514 -0.83 5.52 15.58
CA LEU A 514 0.22 4.53 15.85
C LEU A 514 0.19 3.98 17.29
N SER A 515 -0.07 4.83 18.29
CA SER A 515 0.04 4.48 19.71
C SER A 515 -1.17 4.99 20.51
N PRO A 516 -2.15 4.13 20.85
CA PRO A 516 -2.27 2.72 20.48
C PRO A 516 -2.60 2.55 18.98
N ALA A 517 -2.19 1.41 18.40
CA ALA A 517 -2.42 1.11 16.98
C ALA A 517 -3.92 0.95 16.70
N THR A 518 -4.51 1.96 16.05
CA THR A 518 -5.94 2.00 15.73
C THR A 518 -6.16 2.46 14.29
N LEU A 519 -6.97 1.73 13.54
CA LEU A 519 -7.42 2.09 12.19
C LEU A 519 -8.94 2.17 12.18
N SER A 520 -9.48 3.34 11.84
CA SER A 520 -10.91 3.60 11.67
C SER A 520 -11.18 4.08 10.25
N ILE A 521 -12.18 3.55 9.57
CA ILE A 521 -12.61 3.96 8.24
C ILE A 521 -14.12 4.13 8.28
N GLN A 522 -14.66 5.31 7.95
CA GLN A 522 -16.11 5.54 8.04
C GLN A 522 -16.89 4.77 6.97
N SER A 523 -16.41 4.76 5.73
CA SER A 523 -17.03 3.98 4.67
C SER A 523 -16.02 3.57 3.61
N VAL A 524 -16.35 2.45 2.96
CA VAL A 524 -15.60 1.89 1.84
C VAL A 524 -16.56 1.70 0.67
N ALA A 525 -16.23 2.22 -0.51
CA ALA A 525 -17.02 2.01 -1.71
C ALA A 525 -16.16 1.41 -2.81
N LEU A 526 -16.53 0.22 -3.28
CA LEU A 526 -15.81 -0.55 -4.29
C LEU A 526 -16.69 -0.69 -5.54
N ASP A 527 -16.23 -0.15 -6.66
CA ASP A 527 -16.93 -0.18 -7.94
C ASP A 527 -16.23 -1.07 -8.95
N LYS A 528 -17.05 -1.89 -9.64
CA LYS A 528 -16.62 -2.91 -10.59
C LYS A 528 -15.46 -3.79 -10.08
N PRO A 529 -15.52 -4.34 -8.85
CA PRO A 529 -14.50 -5.29 -8.45
C PRO A 529 -14.56 -6.55 -9.32
N TYR A 530 -13.39 -7.07 -9.63
CA TYR A 530 -13.16 -8.33 -10.30
C TYR A 530 -12.33 -9.22 -9.39
N ILE A 531 -12.78 -10.46 -9.19
CA ILE A 531 -12.03 -11.49 -8.46
C ILE A 531 -11.98 -12.74 -9.33
N ASN A 532 -10.78 -13.29 -9.52
CA ASN A 532 -10.60 -14.60 -10.15
C ASN A 532 -10.20 -15.62 -9.09
N LEU A 533 -11.06 -16.60 -8.80
CA LEU A 533 -10.78 -17.67 -7.84
C LEU A 533 -10.70 -19.02 -8.55
N ASP A 534 -9.49 -19.57 -8.58
CA ASP A 534 -9.20 -20.87 -9.19
C ASP A 534 -8.79 -21.87 -8.10
N ILE A 535 -9.57 -22.93 -7.93
CA ILE A 535 -9.21 -24.11 -7.12
C ILE A 535 -8.53 -25.13 -8.03
N LYS A 536 -7.32 -25.56 -7.67
CA LYS A 536 -6.50 -26.51 -8.41
C LYS A 536 -6.85 -27.96 -8.06
N LYS A 537 -6.28 -28.92 -8.81
CA LYS A 537 -6.46 -30.36 -8.59
C LYS A 537 -6.08 -30.82 -7.17
N ASP A 538 -5.10 -30.16 -6.56
CA ASP A 538 -4.63 -30.44 -5.20
C ASP A 538 -5.43 -29.70 -4.10
N GLY A 539 -6.47 -28.95 -4.49
CA GLY A 539 -7.30 -28.15 -3.59
C GLY A 539 -6.70 -26.78 -3.22
N THR A 540 -5.48 -26.47 -3.63
CA THR A 540 -4.89 -25.14 -3.42
C THR A 540 -5.51 -24.10 -4.36
N THR A 541 -5.39 -22.83 -4.03
CA THR A 541 -5.94 -21.73 -4.84
C THR A 541 -4.86 -20.94 -5.58
N ASN A 542 -5.25 -20.14 -6.57
CA ASN A 542 -4.39 -19.10 -7.15
C ASN A 542 -3.99 -17.98 -6.16
N PHE A 543 -4.65 -17.89 -5.00
CA PHE A 543 -4.26 -17.02 -3.87
C PHE A 543 -3.32 -17.70 -2.86
N SER A 544 -3.02 -18.98 -3.07
CA SER A 544 -2.05 -19.70 -2.23
C SER A 544 -0.62 -19.28 -2.58
N ASN A 545 0.24 -19.10 -1.59
CA ASN A 545 1.65 -18.73 -1.75
C ASN A 545 1.91 -17.37 -2.43
N LEU A 546 0.98 -16.41 -2.33
CA LEU A 546 1.21 -15.03 -2.81
C LEU A 546 2.30 -14.33 -2.00
N LEU A 547 2.40 -14.64 -0.70
CA LEU A 547 3.47 -14.18 0.17
C LEU A 547 4.69 -15.08 -0.03
N LYS A 548 5.87 -14.46 -0.17
CA LYS A 548 7.15 -15.17 -0.10
C LYS A 548 7.36 -15.56 1.35
N THR A 549 7.33 -16.86 1.65
CA THR A 549 7.76 -17.34 2.95
C THR A 549 9.26 -17.10 3.07
N SER A 550 9.67 -16.35 4.10
CA SER A 550 11.07 -16.25 4.48
C SER A 550 11.53 -17.63 4.94
N SER A 551 12.01 -18.44 4.01
CA SER A 551 12.56 -19.76 4.29
C SER A 551 13.95 -19.61 4.92
N THR A 552 14.01 -19.23 6.19
CA THR A 552 15.06 -19.72 7.07
C THR A 552 14.57 -21.06 7.61
N PRO A 553 15.20 -22.19 7.25
CA PRO A 553 14.82 -23.47 7.81
C PRO A 553 15.17 -23.49 9.30
N SER A 554 14.16 -23.30 10.15
CA SER A 554 14.31 -23.51 11.59
C SER A 554 14.42 -25.01 11.83
N LYS A 555 15.66 -25.47 12.02
CA LYS A 555 15.93 -26.80 12.58
C LYS A 555 15.29 -26.88 13.97
N THR A 556 14.52 -27.95 14.16
CA THR A 556 14.16 -28.63 15.43
C THR A 556 13.28 -27.86 16.44
N PRO A 557 12.16 -28.44 16.91
CA PRO A 557 11.38 -27.88 18.01
C PRO A 557 12.12 -28.10 19.33
N SER A 558 12.86 -27.09 19.80
CA SER A 558 13.32 -27.06 21.18
C SER A 558 12.14 -26.71 22.08
N ASN A 559 11.78 -27.67 22.93
CA ASN A 559 10.79 -27.54 23.98
C ASN A 559 11.35 -26.64 25.08
N THR A 560 11.24 -25.32 24.92
CA THR A 560 11.47 -24.33 25.97
C THR A 560 10.17 -23.57 26.23
N LYS A 561 9.60 -23.81 27.42
CA LYS A 561 8.56 -22.99 28.04
C LYS A 561 8.94 -21.51 27.91
N LYS A 562 8.26 -20.79 27.00
CA LYS A 562 8.33 -19.33 26.91
C LYS A 562 7.31 -18.72 27.86
N THR A 563 7.80 -18.30 29.01
CA THR A 563 7.23 -17.17 29.75
C THR A 563 7.70 -15.90 29.03
N SER A 564 6.86 -15.34 28.17
CA SER A 564 6.98 -13.95 27.69
C SER A 564 5.58 -13.43 27.38
N THR A 565 4.90 -12.91 28.40
CA THR A 565 3.75 -12.02 28.27
C THR A 565 4.23 -10.65 27.77
N THR A 566 4.70 -10.57 26.53
CA THR A 566 4.49 -9.34 25.75
C THR A 566 3.09 -9.48 25.20
N LYS A 567 2.15 -8.79 25.86
CA LYS A 567 0.78 -8.61 25.37
C LYS A 567 0.93 -8.00 23.98
N ASN A 568 0.84 -8.80 22.92
CA ASN A 568 0.74 -8.28 21.56
C ASN A 568 -0.50 -7.40 21.55
N GLU A 569 -0.32 -6.08 21.62
CA GLU A 569 -1.43 -5.14 21.46
C GLU A 569 -1.91 -5.30 20.02
N THR A 570 -2.97 -6.08 19.87
CA THR A 570 -3.62 -6.31 18.60
C THR A 570 -4.19 -4.99 18.11
N MET A 571 -3.84 -4.59 16.89
CA MET A 571 -4.38 -3.38 16.26
C MET A 571 -5.91 -3.39 16.32
N SER A 572 -6.50 -2.30 16.80
CA SER A 572 -7.95 -2.10 16.74
C SER A 572 -8.34 -1.68 15.32
N LEU A 573 -9.30 -2.39 14.71
CA LEU A 573 -9.81 -2.09 13.37
C LEU A 573 -11.30 -1.80 13.43
N TYR A 574 -11.71 -0.66 12.88
CA TYR A 574 -13.10 -0.30 12.63
C TYR A 574 -13.26 0.10 11.16
N ILE A 575 -14.18 -0.53 10.45
CA ILE A 575 -14.60 -0.16 9.11
C ILE A 575 -16.12 -0.01 9.18
N GLY A 576 -16.65 1.14 8.81
CA GLY A 576 -18.09 1.37 8.75
C GLY A 576 -18.70 0.75 7.50
N ASN A 577 -19.56 1.49 6.81
CA ASN A 577 -20.37 0.95 5.72
C ASN A 577 -19.51 0.59 4.51
N ILE A 578 -19.55 -0.67 4.08
CA ILE A 578 -18.87 -1.18 2.90
C ILE A 578 -19.91 -1.37 1.81
N ILE A 579 -19.73 -0.74 0.66
CA ILE A 579 -20.63 -0.83 -0.49
C ILE A 579 -19.86 -1.43 -1.67
N LEU A 580 -20.41 -2.46 -2.29
CA LEU A 580 -19.92 -3.09 -3.50
C LEU A 580 -20.93 -2.83 -4.63
N LYS A 581 -20.46 -2.33 -5.78
CA LYS A 581 -21.30 -2.07 -6.95
C LYS A 581 -20.74 -2.74 -8.20
N ARG A 582 -21.62 -3.33 -9.01
CA ARG A 582 -21.31 -3.85 -10.35
C ARG A 582 -20.12 -4.83 -10.38
N GLY A 583 -19.94 -5.62 -9.33
CA GLY A 583 -18.86 -6.59 -9.24
C GLY A 583 -19.03 -7.78 -10.18
N THR A 584 -17.91 -8.43 -10.46
CA THR A 584 -17.80 -9.62 -11.30
C THR A 584 -16.86 -10.63 -10.63
N THR A 585 -17.16 -11.90 -10.77
CA THR A 585 -16.32 -12.97 -10.22
C THR A 585 -16.21 -14.09 -11.22
N HIS A 586 -15.01 -14.59 -11.44
CA HIS A 586 -14.76 -15.85 -12.13
C HIS A 586 -14.41 -16.90 -11.09
N PHE A 587 -15.05 -18.06 -11.19
CA PHE A 587 -14.80 -19.18 -10.31
C PHE A 587 -14.52 -20.43 -11.14
N LYS A 588 -13.43 -21.11 -10.83
CA LYS A 588 -13.07 -22.38 -11.44
C LYS A 588 -12.68 -23.38 -10.37
N ASP A 589 -13.22 -24.58 -10.48
CA ASP A 589 -12.87 -25.70 -9.60
C ASP A 589 -12.38 -26.88 -10.43
N ALA A 590 -11.05 -27.05 -10.44
CA ALA A 590 -10.37 -28.17 -11.08
C ALA A 590 -10.10 -29.33 -10.12
N SER A 591 -10.58 -29.29 -8.86
CA SER A 591 -10.44 -30.39 -7.88
C SER A 591 -11.46 -31.53 -8.10
N LEU A 592 -12.42 -31.31 -8.99
CA LEU A 592 -13.45 -32.26 -9.38
C LEU A 592 -12.98 -33.19 -10.51
N LEU A 593 -13.69 -34.30 -10.73
CA LEU A 593 -13.42 -35.24 -11.83
C LEU A 593 -13.54 -34.56 -13.20
N LEU A 594 -14.55 -33.72 -13.35
CA LEU A 594 -14.75 -32.81 -14.48
C LEU A 594 -14.51 -31.38 -13.98
N PRO A 595 -13.74 -30.53 -14.67
CA PRO A 595 -13.51 -29.16 -14.21
C PRO A 595 -14.81 -28.35 -14.28
N PHE A 596 -15.13 -27.64 -13.19
CA PHE A 596 -16.25 -26.70 -13.14
C PHE A 596 -15.74 -25.27 -13.36
N ALA A 597 -16.50 -24.47 -14.10
CA ALA A 597 -16.26 -23.04 -14.22
C ALA A 597 -17.59 -22.30 -14.31
N THR A 598 -17.68 -21.17 -13.63
CA THR A 598 -18.83 -20.28 -13.68
C THR A 598 -18.40 -18.84 -13.50
N PHE A 599 -19.31 -17.91 -13.80
CA PHE A 599 -19.10 -16.49 -13.60
C PHE A 599 -20.31 -15.89 -12.87
N ALA A 600 -20.05 -14.84 -12.11
CA ALA A 600 -21.10 -13.99 -11.55
C ALA A 600 -20.91 -12.57 -12.09
N ASP A 601 -22.02 -11.96 -12.50
CA ASP A 601 -22.07 -10.58 -13.00
C ASP A 601 -23.04 -9.72 -12.15
N ARG A 602 -22.88 -8.40 -12.24
CA ARG A 602 -23.74 -7.41 -11.56
C ARG A 602 -23.88 -7.66 -10.06
N LEU A 603 -22.79 -8.08 -9.42
CA LEU A 603 -22.74 -8.22 -7.97
C LEU A 603 -22.91 -6.84 -7.33
N ASN A 604 -23.93 -6.68 -6.49
CA ASN A 604 -24.16 -5.48 -5.68
C ASN A 604 -24.35 -5.91 -4.24
N GLY A 605 -23.70 -5.22 -3.31
CA GLY A 605 -23.78 -5.59 -1.92
C GLY A 605 -23.44 -4.47 -0.96
N SER A 606 -23.79 -4.68 0.30
CA SER A 606 -23.47 -3.79 1.41
C SER A 606 -23.15 -4.60 2.66
N MET A 607 -22.17 -4.15 3.45
CA MET A 607 -21.89 -4.67 4.79
C MET A 607 -21.81 -3.51 5.77
N SER A 608 -22.51 -3.62 6.91
CA SER A 608 -22.72 -2.48 7.81
C SER A 608 -21.46 -1.96 8.52
N THR A 609 -20.79 -2.80 9.31
CA THR A 609 -19.60 -2.42 10.09
C THR A 609 -18.72 -3.65 10.31
N LEU A 610 -17.41 -3.56 10.12
CA LEU A 610 -16.42 -4.53 10.57
C LEU A 610 -15.66 -3.93 11.75
N ASP A 611 -15.74 -4.53 12.93
CA ASP A 611 -15.13 -3.99 14.15
C ASP A 611 -14.50 -5.12 14.94
N THR A 612 -13.22 -4.99 15.31
CA THR A 612 -12.51 -6.02 16.10
C THR A 612 -12.77 -5.91 17.60
N LYS A 613 -13.35 -4.82 18.09
CA LYS A 613 -13.69 -4.60 19.51
C LYS A 613 -15.16 -4.89 19.83
N ASN A 614 -16.05 -4.79 18.85
CA ASN A 614 -17.49 -4.85 19.07
C ASN A 614 -18.06 -6.25 18.80
N THR A 615 -18.99 -6.69 19.64
CA THR A 615 -19.71 -7.97 19.54
C THR A 615 -21.08 -7.84 18.85
N LYS A 616 -21.41 -6.67 18.31
CA LYS A 616 -22.62 -6.46 17.50
C LYS A 616 -22.44 -7.10 16.11
N PRO A 617 -23.39 -7.94 15.66
CA PRO A 617 -23.34 -8.53 14.32
C PRO A 617 -23.39 -7.48 13.20
N SER A 618 -22.55 -7.67 12.19
CA SER A 618 -22.54 -6.95 10.91
C SER A 618 -23.65 -7.46 10.01
N VAL A 619 -24.44 -6.56 9.43
CA VAL A 619 -25.46 -6.92 8.43
C VAL A 619 -24.82 -6.96 7.06
N LEU A 620 -24.93 -8.09 6.37
CA LEU A 620 -24.47 -8.35 5.02
C LEU A 620 -25.67 -8.42 4.08
N LYS A 621 -25.60 -7.77 2.93
CA LYS A 621 -26.50 -7.98 1.79
C LYS A 621 -25.65 -8.11 0.54
N LEU A 622 -25.89 -9.12 -0.28
CA LEU A 622 -25.21 -9.31 -1.55
C LEU A 622 -26.21 -9.92 -2.52
N GLU A 623 -26.28 -9.41 -3.73
CA GLU A 623 -27.10 -9.96 -4.79
C GLU A 623 -26.37 -9.86 -6.12
N GLY A 624 -26.72 -10.73 -7.06
CA GLY A 624 -26.20 -10.67 -8.40
C GLY A 624 -26.70 -11.80 -9.26
N LYS A 625 -26.20 -11.83 -10.49
CA LYS A 625 -26.55 -12.82 -11.48
C LYS A 625 -25.43 -13.85 -11.58
N VAL A 626 -25.80 -15.12 -11.59
CA VAL A 626 -24.89 -16.26 -11.70
C VAL A 626 -25.13 -16.93 -13.04
N ASP A 627 -24.06 -17.17 -13.79
CA ASP A 627 -24.11 -17.75 -15.14
C ASP A 627 -25.07 -16.94 -16.06
N LYS A 628 -25.71 -17.60 -17.03
CA LYS A 628 -26.53 -16.92 -18.04
C LYS A 628 -27.83 -16.30 -17.53
N TYR A 629 -28.51 -16.93 -16.56
CA TYR A 629 -29.85 -16.52 -16.09
C TYR A 629 -30.10 -16.70 -14.57
N GLY A 630 -29.14 -17.24 -13.83
CA GLY A 630 -29.31 -17.54 -12.42
C GLY A 630 -29.31 -16.26 -11.58
N TYR A 631 -30.11 -16.24 -10.52
CA TYR A 631 -30.12 -15.16 -9.53
C TYR A 631 -29.64 -15.69 -8.19
N ALA A 632 -28.77 -14.93 -7.53
CA ALA A 632 -28.28 -15.22 -6.18
C ALA A 632 -28.48 -14.00 -5.29
N LYS A 633 -28.95 -14.24 -4.06
CA LYS A 633 -29.05 -13.24 -3.00
C LYS A 633 -28.62 -13.83 -1.67
N ILE A 634 -27.85 -13.09 -0.91
CA ILE A 634 -27.35 -13.43 0.42
C ILE A 634 -27.70 -12.26 1.34
N ASP A 635 -28.58 -12.49 2.29
CA ASP A 635 -28.86 -11.58 3.40
C ASP A 635 -28.30 -12.22 4.68
N GLY A 636 -27.55 -11.47 5.49
CA GLY A 636 -26.85 -12.03 6.63
C GLY A 636 -26.69 -11.08 7.81
N SER A 637 -26.53 -11.65 8.99
CA SER A 637 -26.15 -10.96 10.22
C SER A 637 -25.08 -11.80 10.90
N ILE A 638 -23.81 -11.37 10.83
CA ILE A 638 -22.65 -12.20 11.16
C ILE A 638 -21.68 -11.47 12.08
N LEU A 639 -20.89 -12.20 12.87
CA LEU A 639 -19.67 -11.67 13.48
C LEU A 639 -18.48 -12.04 12.58
N PRO A 640 -17.91 -11.11 11.78
CA PRO A 640 -16.91 -11.44 10.76
C PRO A 640 -15.64 -12.09 11.32
N PHE A 641 -15.22 -11.66 12.51
CA PHE A 641 -14.03 -12.17 13.19
C PHE A 641 -14.33 -13.29 14.21
N ASP A 642 -15.62 -13.64 14.41
CA ASP A 642 -16.07 -14.69 15.35
C ASP A 642 -17.36 -15.36 14.85
N PHE A 643 -17.33 -15.82 13.60
CA PHE A 643 -18.53 -16.30 12.90
C PHE A 643 -19.16 -17.52 13.58
N LYS A 644 -18.36 -18.35 14.26
CA LYS A 644 -18.83 -19.51 15.03
C LYS A 644 -19.69 -19.10 16.23
N ASN A 645 -19.46 -17.93 16.82
CA ASN A 645 -20.23 -17.51 17.98
C ASN A 645 -21.64 -17.04 17.59
N ARG A 646 -21.77 -16.26 16.51
CA ARG A 646 -23.07 -15.81 16.01
C ARG A 646 -23.05 -15.52 14.52
N ALA A 647 -23.92 -16.22 13.79
CA ALA A 647 -24.26 -15.90 12.41
C ALA A 647 -25.70 -16.27 12.09
N THR A 648 -26.34 -15.48 11.24
CA THR A 648 -27.62 -15.83 10.61
C THR A 648 -27.49 -15.49 9.13
N LEU A 649 -27.66 -16.46 8.26
CA LEU A 649 -27.54 -16.31 6.82
C LEU A 649 -28.83 -16.81 6.15
N LYS A 650 -29.36 -15.99 5.25
CA LYS A 650 -30.42 -16.37 4.31
C LYS A 650 -29.84 -16.28 2.91
N ILE A 651 -29.75 -17.40 2.23
CA ILE A 651 -29.19 -17.52 0.88
C ILE A 651 -30.31 -17.99 -0.03
N LEU A 652 -30.61 -17.19 -1.05
CA LEU A 652 -31.61 -17.48 -2.07
C LEU A 652 -30.90 -17.65 -3.41
N PHE A 653 -31.07 -18.81 -4.02
CA PHE A 653 -30.76 -19.04 -5.42
C PHE A 653 -32.05 -19.28 -6.19
N LYS A 654 -32.17 -18.71 -7.39
CA LYS A 654 -33.33 -18.91 -8.25
C LYS A 654 -32.88 -19.14 -9.68
N ASN A 655 -33.47 -20.14 -10.34
CA ASN A 655 -33.25 -20.44 -11.75
C ASN A 655 -31.77 -20.70 -12.10
N ILE A 656 -31.06 -21.40 -11.22
CA ILE A 656 -29.70 -21.88 -11.51
C ILE A 656 -29.78 -23.01 -12.54
N ASP A 657 -28.94 -22.97 -13.55
CA ASP A 657 -28.91 -23.99 -14.59
C ASP A 657 -28.26 -25.26 -14.05
N MET A 658 -29.01 -26.36 -13.97
CA MET A 658 -28.52 -27.61 -13.41
C MET A 658 -27.49 -28.35 -14.30
N PRO A 659 -27.56 -28.32 -15.64
CA PRO A 659 -26.56 -28.97 -16.48
C PRO A 659 -25.13 -28.50 -16.20
N SER A 660 -24.93 -27.21 -15.89
CA SER A 660 -23.61 -26.66 -15.53
C SER A 660 -23.09 -27.18 -14.19
N LEU A 661 -23.94 -27.77 -13.35
CA LEU A 661 -23.59 -28.39 -12.06
C LEU A 661 -23.23 -29.87 -12.17
N SER A 662 -23.30 -30.47 -13.37
CA SER A 662 -22.92 -31.87 -13.62
C SER A 662 -21.55 -32.29 -13.06
N PRO A 663 -20.51 -31.43 -13.05
CA PRO A 663 -19.24 -31.75 -12.38
C PRO A 663 -19.38 -32.12 -10.89
N TYR A 664 -20.29 -31.47 -10.17
CA TYR A 664 -20.54 -31.74 -8.76
C TYR A 664 -21.45 -32.96 -8.59
N THR A 665 -22.53 -33.07 -9.35
CA THR A 665 -23.45 -34.22 -9.24
C THR A 665 -22.80 -35.51 -9.72
N GLY A 666 -21.92 -35.46 -10.72
CA GLY A 666 -21.12 -36.61 -11.12
C GLY A 666 -20.24 -37.14 -9.99
N LYS A 667 -19.57 -36.25 -9.25
CA LYS A 667 -18.70 -36.63 -8.13
C LYS A 667 -19.50 -37.19 -6.94
N PHE A 668 -20.61 -36.55 -6.55
CA PHE A 668 -21.28 -36.87 -5.28
C PHE A 668 -22.57 -37.70 -5.42
N ILE A 669 -23.20 -37.69 -6.60
CA ILE A 669 -24.46 -38.40 -6.89
C ILE A 669 -24.25 -39.51 -7.94
N GLY A 670 -23.19 -39.43 -8.74
CA GLY A 670 -22.83 -40.45 -9.74
C GLY A 670 -23.56 -40.29 -11.08
N TYR A 671 -24.19 -39.15 -11.34
CA TYR A 671 -24.90 -38.88 -12.60
C TYR A 671 -24.69 -37.42 -13.06
N ALA A 672 -24.54 -37.25 -14.37
CA ALA A 672 -24.69 -35.95 -15.01
C ALA A 672 -26.15 -35.50 -15.01
N ILE A 673 -26.39 -34.21 -15.19
CA ILE A 673 -27.73 -33.66 -15.38
C ILE A 673 -27.85 -33.19 -16.81
N LYS A 674 -28.85 -33.73 -17.53
CA LYS A 674 -29.14 -33.34 -18.91
C LYS A 674 -29.93 -32.05 -18.96
N GLU A 675 -30.96 -31.95 -18.12
CA GLU A 675 -31.90 -30.82 -18.07
C GLU A 675 -32.37 -30.57 -16.63
N GLY A 676 -32.70 -29.31 -16.34
CA GLY A 676 -33.36 -28.90 -15.11
C GLY A 676 -32.95 -27.51 -14.62
N LYS A 677 -33.76 -26.94 -13.72
CA LYS A 677 -33.43 -25.69 -13.01
C LYS A 677 -33.45 -25.92 -11.50
N LEU A 678 -32.56 -25.23 -10.79
CA LEU A 678 -32.42 -25.29 -9.34
C LEU A 678 -32.77 -23.94 -8.71
N SER A 679 -33.66 -23.97 -7.73
CA SER A 679 -33.89 -22.86 -6.81
C SER A 679 -33.71 -23.35 -5.38
N MET A 680 -33.09 -22.52 -4.53
CA MET A 680 -32.78 -22.87 -3.15
C MET A 680 -33.10 -21.69 -2.22
N ASP A 681 -33.79 -21.94 -1.11
CA ASP A 681 -33.92 -21.02 0.02
C ASP A 681 -33.26 -21.67 1.24
N LEU A 682 -32.04 -21.22 1.53
CA LEU A 682 -31.19 -21.79 2.58
C LEU A 682 -31.13 -20.82 3.76
N ASN A 683 -31.54 -21.27 4.94
CA ASN A 683 -31.58 -20.46 6.14
C ASN A 683 -30.69 -21.10 7.21
N TYR A 684 -29.56 -20.47 7.51
CA TYR A 684 -28.59 -20.94 8.48
C TYR A 684 -28.54 -20.04 9.71
N LYS A 685 -28.54 -20.65 10.89
CA LYS A 685 -28.34 -20.00 12.19
C LYS A 685 -27.21 -20.69 12.91
N ILE A 686 -26.25 -19.90 13.37
CA ILE A 686 -25.10 -20.37 14.15
C ILE A 686 -25.09 -19.64 15.47
N LYS A 687 -25.01 -20.38 16.57
CA LYS A 687 -24.96 -19.86 17.94
C LYS A 687 -23.99 -20.71 18.77
N LYS A 688 -22.88 -20.09 19.22
CA LYS A 688 -21.85 -20.74 20.05
C LYS A 688 -21.31 -22.05 19.44
N GLY A 689 -21.07 -22.06 18.14
CA GLY A 689 -20.58 -23.22 17.39
C GLY A 689 -21.66 -24.15 16.88
N LEU A 690 -22.85 -24.18 17.49
CA LEU A 690 -23.97 -24.99 17.02
C LEU A 690 -24.60 -24.35 15.79
N MET A 691 -24.72 -25.12 14.72
CA MET A 691 -25.33 -24.72 13.46
C MET A 691 -26.64 -25.45 13.23
N GLU A 692 -27.67 -24.69 12.87
CA GLU A 692 -28.97 -25.15 12.41
C GLU A 692 -29.19 -24.59 11.00
N GLY A 693 -29.50 -25.46 10.04
CA GLY A 693 -29.77 -25.11 8.66
C GLY A 693 -31.13 -25.65 8.22
N ALA A 694 -32.00 -24.79 7.68
CA ALA A 694 -33.21 -25.19 6.98
C ALA A 694 -33.00 -24.96 5.48
N ASN A 695 -32.97 -26.05 4.71
CA ASN A 695 -32.69 -26.01 3.28
C ASN A 695 -33.94 -26.39 2.49
N LYS A 696 -34.54 -25.41 1.81
CA LYS A 696 -35.61 -25.67 0.85
C LYS A 696 -35.02 -25.69 -0.54
N ILE A 697 -35.16 -26.82 -1.23
CA ILE A 697 -34.61 -27.05 -2.55
C ILE A 697 -35.78 -27.33 -3.49
N ASN A 698 -35.89 -26.55 -4.55
CA ASN A 698 -36.86 -26.77 -5.63
C ASN A 698 -36.08 -27.09 -6.91
N LEU A 699 -36.42 -28.22 -7.52
CA LEU A 699 -35.88 -28.66 -8.80
C LEU A 699 -37.01 -28.68 -9.81
N ASP A 700 -36.84 -27.99 -10.94
CA ASP A 700 -37.83 -27.96 -12.02
C ASP A 700 -37.32 -28.77 -13.20
N SER A 701 -38.15 -29.72 -13.66
CA SER A 701 -37.95 -30.50 -14.89
C SER A 701 -36.62 -31.25 -14.91
N LEU A 702 -36.20 -31.78 -13.76
CA LEU A 702 -34.94 -32.50 -13.61
C LEU A 702 -34.93 -33.80 -14.43
N THR A 703 -33.95 -33.92 -15.32
CA THR A 703 -33.68 -35.14 -16.10
C THR A 703 -32.22 -35.56 -15.94
N LEU A 704 -32.01 -36.82 -15.56
CA LEU A 704 -30.67 -37.40 -15.44
C LEU A 704 -30.05 -37.62 -16.83
N GLY A 705 -28.74 -37.39 -16.92
CA GLY A 705 -27.92 -37.75 -18.07
C GLY A 705 -27.15 -39.05 -17.82
N ASP A 706 -25.95 -39.12 -18.40
CA ASP A 706 -25.08 -40.28 -18.29
C ASP A 706 -24.65 -40.55 -16.84
N LYS A 707 -24.51 -41.84 -16.50
CA LYS A 707 -23.93 -42.27 -15.22
C LYS A 707 -22.43 -41.98 -15.23
N ILE A 708 -21.93 -41.41 -14.14
CA ILE A 708 -20.52 -41.06 -13.93
C ILE A 708 -19.97 -41.93 -12.80
N GLU A 709 -18.90 -42.68 -13.09
CA GLU A 709 -18.21 -43.45 -12.05
C GLU A 709 -17.49 -42.52 -11.07
N SER A 710 -17.91 -42.55 -9.81
CA SER A 710 -17.27 -41.83 -8.72
C SER A 710 -17.21 -42.70 -7.48
N LYS A 711 -16.05 -42.71 -6.80
CA LYS A 711 -15.84 -43.43 -5.53
C LYS A 711 -16.63 -42.82 -4.38
N ASP A 712 -16.93 -41.53 -4.48
CA ASP A 712 -17.63 -40.77 -3.44
C ASP A 712 -19.16 -40.82 -3.61
N ALA A 713 -19.67 -41.39 -4.71
CA ALA A 713 -21.10 -41.44 -5.01
C ALA A 713 -21.76 -42.72 -4.45
N PRO A 714 -22.84 -42.60 -3.66
CA PRO A 714 -23.60 -43.74 -3.18
C PRO A 714 -24.46 -44.36 -4.30
N ASN A 715 -24.66 -45.68 -4.26
CA ASN A 715 -25.51 -46.39 -5.23
C ASN A 715 -27.00 -46.23 -4.85
N LEU A 716 -27.61 -45.13 -5.27
CA LEU A 716 -28.99 -44.76 -4.94
C LEU A 716 -29.95 -44.98 -6.14
N PRO A 717 -31.21 -45.39 -5.92
CA PRO A 717 -32.20 -45.55 -6.99
C PRO A 717 -32.81 -44.20 -7.41
N LEU A 718 -31.98 -43.32 -7.98
CA LEU A 718 -32.35 -41.93 -8.27
C LEU A 718 -33.51 -41.79 -9.26
N GLY A 719 -33.63 -42.69 -10.23
CA GLY A 719 -34.76 -42.69 -11.16
C GLY A 719 -36.10 -42.86 -10.44
N LEU A 720 -36.18 -43.81 -9.52
CA LEU A 720 -37.37 -44.00 -8.68
C LEU A 720 -37.60 -42.80 -7.75
N ALA A 721 -36.51 -42.25 -7.19
CA ALA A 721 -36.61 -41.08 -6.32
C ALA A 721 -37.19 -39.87 -7.05
N ILE A 722 -36.74 -39.60 -8.28
CA ILE A 722 -37.26 -38.52 -9.13
C ILE A 722 -38.74 -38.78 -9.45
N ALA A 723 -39.14 -39.99 -9.83
CA ALA A 723 -40.55 -40.28 -10.14
C ALA A 723 -41.50 -40.13 -8.95
N ILE A 724 -41.05 -40.44 -7.72
CA ILE A 724 -41.87 -40.29 -6.51
C ILE A 724 -41.91 -38.84 -6.01
N LEU A 725 -40.81 -38.10 -6.14
CA LEU A 725 -40.71 -36.73 -5.63
C LEU A 725 -41.26 -35.70 -6.61
N LYS A 726 -41.23 -35.99 -7.92
CA LYS A 726 -41.69 -35.09 -8.98
C LYS A 726 -43.21 -35.05 -9.05
N ASP A 727 -43.76 -33.85 -9.01
CA ASP A 727 -45.20 -33.62 -9.16
C ASP A 727 -45.63 -33.58 -10.64
N SER A 728 -46.93 -33.36 -10.87
CA SER A 728 -47.51 -33.28 -12.22
C SER A 728 -47.03 -32.08 -13.05
N LYS A 729 -46.39 -31.08 -12.43
CA LYS A 729 -45.78 -29.91 -13.09
C LYS A 729 -44.29 -30.11 -13.37
N GLY A 730 -43.73 -31.25 -12.99
CA GLY A 730 -42.30 -31.53 -13.15
C GLY A 730 -41.43 -30.98 -12.02
N GLN A 731 -42.02 -30.52 -10.90
CA GLN A 731 -41.30 -29.92 -9.78
C GLN A 731 -41.02 -30.94 -8.67
N ILE A 732 -39.85 -30.82 -8.05
CA ILE A 732 -39.43 -31.57 -6.86
C ILE A 732 -39.11 -30.56 -5.76
N ASP A 733 -39.90 -30.56 -4.69
CA ASP A 733 -39.68 -29.74 -3.50
C ASP A 733 -39.12 -30.60 -2.37
N LEU A 734 -37.96 -30.22 -1.84
CA LEU A 734 -37.27 -30.90 -0.75
C LEU A 734 -37.07 -29.94 0.42
N ASP A 735 -37.46 -30.36 1.61
CA ASP A 735 -37.10 -29.68 2.86
C ASP A 735 -36.11 -30.55 3.62
N LEU A 736 -34.87 -30.06 3.73
CA LEU A 736 -33.73 -30.80 4.27
C LEU A 736 -33.14 -30.04 5.46
N PRO A 737 -33.67 -30.26 6.69
CA PRO A 737 -33.06 -29.70 7.88
C PRO A 737 -31.71 -30.38 8.15
N VAL A 738 -30.70 -29.57 8.48
CA VAL A 738 -29.36 -30.03 8.85
C VAL A 738 -28.93 -29.36 10.14
N SER A 739 -28.20 -30.07 10.98
CA SER A 739 -27.63 -29.53 12.20
C SER A 739 -26.26 -30.13 12.48
N GLY A 740 -25.44 -29.41 13.23
CA GLY A 740 -24.18 -29.95 13.77
C GLY A 740 -23.31 -28.91 14.47
N ASP A 741 -22.21 -29.35 15.07
CA ASP A 741 -21.30 -28.52 15.86
C ASP A 741 -20.05 -28.14 15.05
N LEU A 742 -19.86 -26.85 14.80
CA LEU A 742 -18.71 -26.29 14.08
C LEU A 742 -17.40 -26.33 14.88
N ASN A 743 -17.45 -26.72 16.15
CA ASN A 743 -16.27 -26.91 16.99
C ASN A 743 -15.74 -28.35 16.95
N ASP A 744 -16.51 -29.30 16.42
CA ASP A 744 -16.05 -30.68 16.24
C ASP A 744 -14.98 -30.74 15.11
N PRO A 745 -13.76 -31.24 15.37
CA PRO A 745 -12.71 -31.36 14.36
C PRO A 745 -13.09 -32.26 13.17
N GLU A 746 -13.97 -33.24 13.39
CA GLU A 746 -14.46 -34.16 12.35
C GLU A 746 -15.64 -33.58 11.57
N PHE A 747 -16.12 -32.38 11.95
CA PHE A 747 -17.24 -31.73 11.30
C PHE A 747 -16.93 -31.42 9.83
N ARG A 748 -17.70 -32.03 8.91
CA ARG A 748 -17.65 -31.73 7.47
C ARG A 748 -19.06 -31.41 6.99
N TYR A 749 -19.32 -30.13 6.68
CA TYR A 749 -20.64 -29.66 6.23
C TYR A 749 -21.24 -30.54 5.11
N GLY A 750 -20.43 -30.92 4.11
CA GLY A 750 -20.89 -31.74 2.99
C GLY A 750 -21.42 -33.11 3.40
N SER A 751 -20.81 -33.81 4.38
CA SER A 751 -21.26 -35.15 4.76
C SER A 751 -22.63 -35.13 5.43
N ILE A 752 -22.96 -34.06 6.16
CA ILE A 752 -24.25 -33.90 6.84
C ILE A 752 -25.38 -33.70 5.82
N VAL A 753 -25.16 -32.80 4.85
CA VAL A 753 -26.14 -32.54 3.78
C VAL A 753 -26.33 -33.80 2.92
N TRP A 754 -25.24 -34.46 2.52
CA TRP A 754 -25.32 -35.69 1.73
C TRP A 754 -25.94 -36.85 2.49
N LYS A 755 -25.74 -36.95 3.82
CA LYS A 755 -26.42 -37.94 4.66
C LYS A 755 -27.93 -37.69 4.72
N ALA A 756 -28.37 -36.43 4.81
CA ALA A 756 -29.79 -36.10 4.78
C ALA A 756 -30.44 -36.48 3.43
N ILE A 757 -29.78 -36.14 2.30
CA ILE A 757 -30.22 -36.54 0.95
C ILE A 757 -30.21 -38.07 0.80
N GLY A 758 -29.14 -38.72 1.23
CA GLY A 758 -28.99 -40.18 1.17
C GLY A 758 -30.04 -40.91 1.99
N ASN A 759 -30.38 -40.42 3.18
CA ASN A 759 -31.45 -40.98 4.02
C ASN A 759 -32.83 -40.81 3.35
N LEU A 760 -33.11 -39.63 2.78
CA LEU A 760 -34.36 -39.38 2.06
C LEU A 760 -34.51 -40.36 0.89
N ILE A 761 -33.48 -40.49 0.05
CA ILE A 761 -33.51 -41.38 -1.12
C ILE A 761 -33.44 -42.86 -0.70
N GLY A 762 -32.71 -43.21 0.34
CA GLY A 762 -32.66 -44.56 0.89
C GLY A 762 -34.03 -45.03 1.39
N SER A 763 -34.82 -44.14 1.99
CA SER A 763 -36.18 -44.45 2.44
C SER A 763 -37.14 -44.79 1.29
N ILE A 764 -36.89 -44.27 0.08
CA ILE A 764 -37.67 -44.58 -1.12
C ILE A 764 -37.49 -46.03 -1.55
N ALA A 765 -36.27 -46.55 -1.45
CA ALA A 765 -35.96 -47.92 -1.83
C ALA A 765 -36.65 -48.94 -0.90
N THR A 766 -36.72 -48.63 0.40
CA THR A 766 -37.19 -49.56 1.43
C THR A 766 -38.68 -49.43 1.72
N SER A 767 -39.30 -48.26 1.48
CA SER A 767 -40.71 -48.02 1.81
C SER A 767 -41.33 -46.91 0.95
N PRO A 768 -41.50 -47.11 -0.37
CA PRO A 768 -41.95 -46.06 -1.29
C PRO A 768 -43.36 -45.51 -0.97
N PHE A 769 -44.29 -46.37 -0.54
CA PHE A 769 -45.66 -45.95 -0.16
C PHE A 769 -45.69 -45.06 1.08
N LYS A 770 -44.83 -45.30 2.07
CA LYS A 770 -44.75 -44.48 3.27
C LYS A 770 -44.36 -43.03 2.93
N LEU A 771 -43.43 -42.87 1.99
CA LEU A 771 -43.06 -41.54 1.51
C LEU A 771 -44.21 -40.90 0.71
N LEU A 772 -44.84 -41.65 -0.21
CA LEU A 772 -46.02 -41.16 -0.95
C LEU A 772 -47.14 -40.70 -0.01
N GLY A 773 -47.42 -41.45 1.07
CA GLY A 773 -48.39 -41.06 2.09
C GLY A 773 -48.02 -39.77 2.81
N SER A 774 -46.76 -39.64 3.22
CA SER A 774 -46.28 -38.40 3.87
C SER A 774 -46.41 -37.16 2.98
N ILE A 775 -46.19 -37.30 1.66
CA ILE A 775 -46.27 -36.17 0.72
C ILE A 775 -47.72 -35.86 0.33
N LEU A 776 -48.57 -36.90 0.22
CA LEU A 776 -49.96 -36.73 -0.20
C LEU A 776 -50.92 -36.46 0.96
N GLY A 777 -50.46 -36.61 2.21
CA GLY A 777 -51.28 -36.51 3.42
C GLY A 777 -52.24 -37.70 3.58
N ILE A 778 -51.86 -38.87 3.07
CA ILE A 778 -52.67 -40.08 3.05
C ILE A 778 -52.06 -41.10 4.03
N GLU A 779 -52.89 -41.79 4.82
CA GLU A 779 -52.43 -42.93 5.61
C GLU A 779 -52.15 -44.12 4.69
N THR A 780 -50.89 -44.57 4.65
CA THR A 780 -50.40 -45.51 3.61
C THR A 780 -49.79 -46.78 4.19
N GLU A 781 -49.97 -47.05 5.48
CA GLU A 781 -49.38 -48.23 6.14
C GLU A 781 -49.88 -49.56 5.53
N ASN A 782 -51.05 -49.55 4.87
CA ASN A 782 -51.68 -50.73 4.28
C ASN A 782 -51.69 -50.77 2.74
N LEU A 783 -50.93 -49.90 2.04
CA LEU A 783 -50.89 -49.85 0.56
C LEU A 783 -49.90 -50.83 -0.10
N LYS A 784 -49.31 -51.75 0.67
CA LYS A 784 -48.37 -52.74 0.13
C LYS A 784 -49.07 -53.97 -0.45
N SER A 785 -50.34 -54.18 -0.12
CA SER A 785 -51.15 -55.27 -0.63
C SER A 785 -52.62 -54.87 -0.74
N ILE A 786 -53.35 -55.57 -1.61
CA ILE A 786 -54.80 -55.59 -1.62
C ILE A 786 -55.26 -56.97 -1.15
N ASP A 787 -56.10 -57.00 -0.13
CA ASP A 787 -56.46 -58.21 0.58
C ASP A 787 -57.70 -58.87 -0.04
N PHE A 788 -57.65 -60.19 -0.21
CA PHE A 788 -58.76 -61.00 -0.71
C PHE A 788 -59.07 -62.13 0.27
N ALA A 789 -60.34 -62.48 0.39
CA ALA A 789 -60.75 -63.69 1.10
C ALA A 789 -60.18 -64.93 0.39
N ALA A 790 -59.84 -65.95 1.17
CA ALA A 790 -59.30 -67.20 0.64
C ALA A 790 -60.24 -67.82 -0.40
N GLY A 791 -59.70 -68.27 -1.53
CA GLY A 791 -60.49 -68.84 -2.64
C GLY A 791 -61.29 -67.83 -3.48
N GLU A 792 -61.39 -66.57 -3.05
CA GLU A 792 -62.16 -65.53 -3.74
C GLU A 792 -61.30 -64.51 -4.48
N TYR A 793 -61.89 -63.86 -5.48
CA TYR A 793 -61.26 -62.79 -6.25
C TYR A 793 -62.12 -61.52 -6.34
N ALA A 794 -63.26 -61.48 -5.66
CA ALA A 794 -64.07 -60.27 -5.56
C ALA A 794 -63.36 -59.26 -4.65
N LEU A 795 -63.37 -57.98 -5.08
CA LEU A 795 -62.86 -56.90 -4.24
C LEU A 795 -63.88 -56.59 -3.14
N ILE A 796 -63.47 -56.62 -1.89
CA ILE A 796 -64.31 -56.26 -0.75
C ILE A 796 -64.40 -54.73 -0.60
N ASP A 797 -65.51 -54.23 -0.05
CA ASP A 797 -65.78 -52.79 0.08
C ASP A 797 -64.67 -52.04 0.86
N SER A 798 -64.10 -52.66 1.89
CA SER A 798 -63.01 -52.06 2.67
C SER A 798 -61.71 -51.84 1.90
N GLU A 799 -61.49 -52.60 0.81
CA GLU A 799 -60.30 -52.45 -0.05
C GLU A 799 -60.50 -51.41 -1.15
N GLU A 800 -61.72 -50.91 -1.34
CA GLU A 800 -62.02 -49.85 -2.29
C GLU A 800 -61.33 -48.52 -1.93
N GLU A 801 -61.15 -48.25 -0.63
CA GLU A 801 -60.41 -47.07 -0.16
C GLU A 801 -58.96 -47.05 -0.70
N LYS A 802 -58.30 -48.21 -0.76
CA LYS A 802 -56.95 -48.32 -1.32
C LYS A 802 -56.93 -48.00 -2.82
N MET A 803 -57.98 -48.33 -3.57
CA MET A 803 -58.08 -47.98 -5.01
C MET A 803 -58.15 -46.48 -5.23
N VAL A 804 -58.90 -45.76 -4.39
CA VAL A 804 -58.94 -44.29 -4.39
C VAL A 804 -57.55 -43.74 -4.10
N GLN A 805 -56.85 -44.28 -3.10
CA GLN A 805 -55.50 -43.83 -2.76
C GLN A 805 -54.49 -44.10 -3.89
N TYR A 806 -54.54 -45.26 -4.57
CA TYR A 806 -53.70 -45.52 -5.75
C TYR A 806 -54.00 -44.58 -6.91
N GLN A 807 -55.28 -44.26 -7.16
CA GLN A 807 -55.66 -43.27 -8.17
C GLN A 807 -55.09 -41.89 -7.85
N GLN A 808 -55.23 -41.43 -6.60
CA GLN A 808 -54.66 -40.14 -6.16
C GLN A 808 -53.13 -40.10 -6.30
N ILE A 809 -52.44 -41.21 -5.99
CA ILE A 809 -50.99 -41.35 -6.19
C ILE A 809 -50.63 -41.20 -7.66
N LEU A 810 -51.26 -41.98 -8.55
CA LEU A 810 -50.92 -42.03 -9.97
C LEU A 810 -51.27 -40.75 -10.73
N GLU A 811 -52.32 -40.03 -10.30
CA GLU A 811 -52.67 -38.71 -10.83
C GLU A 811 -51.64 -37.65 -10.43
N LYS A 812 -51.21 -37.64 -9.17
CA LYS A 812 -50.25 -36.65 -8.67
C LYS A 812 -48.81 -36.98 -9.04
N ARG A 813 -48.51 -38.22 -9.45
CA ARG A 813 -47.18 -38.70 -9.86
C ARG A 813 -47.24 -39.32 -11.24
N SER A 814 -47.07 -38.51 -12.28
CA SER A 814 -47.25 -38.91 -13.68
C SER A 814 -46.22 -39.92 -14.21
N GLU A 815 -45.05 -40.03 -13.57
CA GLU A 815 -43.98 -40.95 -13.98
C GLU A 815 -43.96 -42.26 -13.19
N LEU A 816 -44.89 -42.45 -12.26
CA LEU A 816 -44.92 -43.64 -11.41
C LEU A 816 -45.81 -44.73 -11.99
N ASN A 817 -45.31 -45.94 -12.12
CA ASN A 817 -46.08 -47.12 -12.52
C ASN A 817 -46.43 -47.96 -11.29
N LEU A 818 -47.66 -48.46 -11.23
CA LEU A 818 -48.10 -49.43 -10.22
C LEU A 818 -47.79 -50.84 -10.71
N ILE A 819 -47.06 -51.61 -9.92
CA ILE A 819 -46.79 -53.02 -10.20
C ILE A 819 -47.70 -53.86 -9.31
N ILE A 820 -48.47 -54.72 -9.96
CA ILE A 820 -49.38 -55.68 -9.33
C ILE A 820 -48.76 -57.06 -9.50
N THR A 821 -48.37 -57.68 -8.39
CA THR A 821 -47.87 -59.05 -8.39
C THR A 821 -49.04 -59.98 -8.05
N PRO A 822 -49.54 -60.78 -9.00
CA PRO A 822 -50.61 -61.74 -8.72
C PRO A 822 -50.17 -62.69 -7.60
N SER A 823 -50.97 -62.83 -6.54
CA SER A 823 -50.60 -63.63 -5.36
C SER A 823 -51.67 -64.66 -4.96
N PHE A 824 -51.22 -65.81 -4.48
CA PHE A 824 -52.04 -66.87 -3.87
C PHE A 824 -51.35 -67.39 -2.59
N ASN A 825 -52.13 -67.89 -1.64
CA ASN A 825 -51.62 -68.60 -0.47
C ASN A 825 -51.87 -70.10 -0.64
N GLU A 826 -50.81 -70.91 -0.59
CA GLU A 826 -50.90 -72.33 -0.90
C GLU A 826 -51.80 -73.11 0.07
N ALA A 827 -51.86 -72.75 1.36
CA ALA A 827 -52.67 -73.46 2.34
C ALA A 827 -54.12 -72.96 2.35
N LEU A 828 -54.32 -71.66 2.51
CA LEU A 828 -55.65 -71.05 2.68
C LEU A 828 -56.47 -71.11 1.40
N ASP A 829 -55.90 -70.73 0.25
CA ASP A 829 -56.64 -70.74 -1.01
C ASP A 829 -56.94 -72.17 -1.46
N THR A 830 -56.04 -73.12 -1.20
CA THR A 830 -56.32 -74.55 -1.49
C THR A 830 -57.52 -75.03 -0.68
N LYS A 831 -57.52 -74.81 0.64
CA LYS A 831 -58.63 -75.22 1.50
C LYS A 831 -59.95 -74.59 1.06
N ALA A 832 -59.96 -73.28 0.83
CA ALA A 832 -61.17 -72.56 0.42
C ALA A 832 -61.69 -73.03 -0.96
N LEU A 833 -60.79 -73.24 -1.93
CA LEU A 833 -61.18 -73.76 -3.25
C LEU A 833 -61.70 -75.21 -3.18
N GLN A 834 -61.17 -76.04 -2.27
CA GLN A 834 -61.68 -77.39 -2.02
C GLN A 834 -63.11 -77.33 -1.48
N GLU A 835 -63.37 -76.49 -0.48
CA GLU A 835 -64.70 -76.31 0.13
C GLU A 835 -65.70 -75.72 -0.88
N GLN A 836 -65.32 -74.69 -1.64
CA GLN A 836 -66.16 -74.11 -2.70
C GLN A 836 -66.51 -75.13 -3.80
N ASN A 837 -65.57 -75.98 -4.21
CA ASN A 837 -65.82 -77.02 -5.20
C ASN A 837 -66.85 -78.04 -4.68
N VAL A 838 -66.72 -78.45 -3.41
CA VAL A 838 -67.70 -79.33 -2.75
C VAL A 838 -69.07 -78.66 -2.67
N THR A 839 -69.14 -77.41 -2.23
CA THR A 839 -70.40 -76.65 -2.16
C THR A 839 -71.06 -76.53 -3.53
N ALA A 840 -70.32 -76.23 -4.60
CA ALA A 840 -70.85 -76.18 -5.95
C ALA A 840 -71.40 -77.54 -6.43
N GLN A 841 -70.77 -78.65 -6.02
CA GLN A 841 -71.30 -80.00 -6.28
C GLN A 841 -72.59 -80.27 -5.48
N ILE A 842 -72.68 -79.81 -4.23
CA ILE A 842 -73.89 -79.93 -3.40
C ILE A 842 -75.04 -79.16 -4.06
N GLU A 843 -74.81 -77.92 -4.46
CA GLU A 843 -75.81 -77.07 -5.12
C GLU A 843 -76.27 -77.66 -6.47
N ALA A 844 -75.36 -78.24 -7.25
CA ALA A 844 -75.70 -78.88 -8.52
C ALA A 844 -76.61 -80.12 -8.35
N ILE A 845 -76.50 -80.81 -7.20
CA ILE A 845 -77.28 -82.01 -6.88
C ILE A 845 -78.57 -81.67 -6.09
N THR A 846 -78.68 -80.44 -5.55
CA THR A 846 -79.83 -79.95 -4.80
C THR A 846 -80.94 -79.46 -5.76
N PRO A 847 -82.19 -79.96 -5.69
CA PRO A 847 -83.25 -79.60 -6.64
C PRO A 847 -83.75 -78.15 -6.47
N LYS A 848 -83.69 -77.31 -7.52
CA LYS A 848 -84.00 -75.86 -7.51
C LYS A 848 -85.45 -75.45 -7.12
N LYS A 849 -86.36 -76.38 -6.82
CA LYS A 849 -87.77 -76.11 -6.41
C LYS A 849 -88.28 -77.11 -5.38
N SER A 850 -87.52 -77.35 -4.31
CA SER A 850 -88.00 -78.14 -3.17
C SER A 850 -88.69 -77.26 -2.12
N LYS A 851 -89.84 -77.71 -1.59
CA LYS A 851 -90.49 -77.15 -0.37
C LYS A 851 -90.14 -77.98 0.89
N GLU A 852 -89.18 -78.90 0.80
CA GLU A 852 -88.71 -79.68 1.96
C GLU A 852 -87.65 -78.90 2.77
N ASP A 853 -87.85 -78.83 4.09
CA ASP A 853 -86.98 -78.13 5.05
C ASP A 853 -85.55 -78.68 5.14
N ASP A 854 -85.25 -79.89 4.63
CA ASP A 854 -83.92 -80.53 4.74
C ASP A 854 -83.35 -81.06 3.40
N SER A 855 -83.64 -80.36 2.29
CA SER A 855 -83.12 -80.74 0.97
C SER A 855 -81.59 -80.60 0.84
N TYR A 856 -80.99 -79.70 1.61
CA TYR A 856 -79.56 -79.40 1.61
C TYR A 856 -78.75 -80.45 2.41
N GLY A 857 -79.19 -80.84 3.60
CA GLY A 857 -78.52 -81.86 4.43
C GLY A 857 -78.48 -83.25 3.75
N LYS A 858 -79.53 -83.59 2.98
CA LYS A 858 -79.54 -84.81 2.15
C LYS A 858 -78.49 -84.78 1.03
N ALA A 859 -78.26 -83.63 0.41
CA ALA A 859 -77.27 -83.47 -0.65
C ALA A 859 -75.84 -83.58 -0.10
N ILE A 860 -75.57 -82.99 1.07
CA ILE A 860 -74.30 -83.15 1.80
C ILE A 860 -74.06 -84.62 2.14
N LYS A 861 -75.06 -85.31 2.72
CA LYS A 861 -74.96 -86.75 3.02
C LYS A 861 -74.66 -87.58 1.78
N LYS A 862 -75.29 -87.28 0.64
CA LYS A 862 -75.05 -87.98 -0.63
C LYS A 862 -73.62 -87.80 -1.13
N LEU A 863 -73.09 -86.58 -1.07
CA LEU A 863 -71.70 -86.29 -1.44
C LEU A 863 -70.69 -86.87 -0.43
N PHE A 864 -71.02 -86.88 0.85
CA PHE A 864 -70.22 -87.54 1.88
C PHE A 864 -70.09 -89.04 1.59
N LEU A 865 -71.20 -89.72 1.29
CA LEU A 865 -71.23 -91.15 0.97
C LEU A 865 -70.55 -91.53 -0.35
N GLN A 866 -70.29 -90.56 -1.24
CA GLN A 866 -69.48 -90.80 -2.44
C GLN A 866 -67.99 -90.94 -2.13
N LYS A 867 -67.52 -90.35 -1.02
CA LYS A 867 -66.11 -90.33 -0.63
C LYS A 867 -65.81 -91.13 0.64
N TYR A 868 -66.78 -91.33 1.52
CA TYR A 868 -66.65 -91.95 2.84
C TYR A 868 -67.78 -92.97 3.10
N SER A 869 -67.62 -93.84 4.08
CA SER A 869 -68.62 -94.86 4.39
C SER A 869 -69.82 -94.30 5.18
N ASN A 870 -70.95 -95.01 5.14
CA ASN A 870 -72.14 -94.64 5.94
C ASN A 870 -71.90 -94.78 7.46
N ASP A 871 -70.96 -95.62 7.89
CA ASP A 871 -70.56 -95.76 9.29
C ASP A 871 -69.77 -94.53 9.77
N ASP A 872 -68.91 -93.96 8.91
CA ASP A 872 -68.15 -92.75 9.22
C ASP A 872 -69.07 -91.54 9.39
N TYR A 873 -70.08 -91.42 8.52
CA TYR A 873 -71.12 -90.38 8.62
C TYR A 873 -71.84 -90.44 9.97
N ASN A 874 -72.27 -91.63 10.39
CA ASN A 874 -73.01 -91.80 11.65
C ASN A 874 -72.12 -91.56 12.89
N LYS A 875 -70.83 -91.91 12.84
CA LYS A 875 -69.87 -91.61 13.90
C LYS A 875 -69.67 -90.10 14.09
N LEU A 876 -69.49 -89.38 12.98
CA LEU A 876 -69.36 -87.92 13.01
C LEU A 876 -70.64 -87.26 13.51
N LEU A 877 -71.81 -87.70 13.05
CA LEU A 877 -73.10 -87.17 13.51
C LEU A 877 -73.33 -87.40 15.02
N LYS A 878 -72.81 -88.50 15.57
CA LYS A 878 -72.86 -88.79 17.01
C LYS A 878 -71.92 -87.87 17.79
N SER A 879 -70.67 -87.74 17.33
CA SER A 879 -69.69 -86.81 17.89
C SER A 879 -70.24 -85.38 17.94
N TYR A 880 -70.88 -84.93 16.86
CA TYR A 880 -71.40 -83.57 16.80
C TYR A 880 -72.65 -83.35 17.66
N LYS A 881 -73.48 -84.38 17.83
CA LYS A 881 -74.58 -84.34 18.80
C LYS A 881 -74.09 -84.28 20.24
N ASP A 882 -73.01 -85.00 20.57
CA ASP A 882 -72.40 -84.96 21.91
C ASP A 882 -71.77 -83.58 22.19
N GLU A 883 -71.31 -82.88 21.16
CA GLU A 883 -70.81 -81.51 21.22
C GLU A 883 -71.93 -80.43 21.19
N ASN A 884 -73.22 -80.83 21.16
CA ASN A 884 -74.37 -79.92 21.08
C ASN A 884 -74.33 -78.96 19.86
N LEU A 885 -73.74 -79.40 18.74
CA LEU A 885 -73.72 -78.63 17.51
C LEU A 885 -75.11 -78.57 16.88
N ASP A 886 -75.49 -77.40 16.38
CA ASP A 886 -76.71 -77.25 15.61
C ASP A 886 -76.60 -77.89 14.22
N ILE A 887 -77.73 -77.96 13.50
CA ILE A 887 -77.81 -78.60 12.17
C ILE A 887 -76.92 -77.86 11.15
N GLY A 888 -76.75 -76.55 11.29
CA GLY A 888 -75.87 -75.76 10.41
C GLY A 888 -74.41 -76.15 10.61
N ALA A 889 -73.95 -76.16 11.85
CA ALA A 889 -72.57 -76.49 12.19
C ALA A 889 -72.21 -77.96 11.90
N ILE A 890 -73.18 -78.87 11.99
CA ILE A 890 -73.01 -80.27 11.54
C ILE A 890 -72.76 -80.31 10.03
N ASN A 891 -73.56 -79.57 9.25
CA ASN A 891 -73.43 -79.52 7.80
C ASN A 891 -72.09 -78.91 7.37
N ASP A 892 -71.65 -77.83 8.01
CA ASP A 892 -70.39 -77.16 7.71
C ASP A 892 -69.18 -78.07 7.98
N ASN A 893 -69.15 -78.75 9.12
CA ASN A 893 -68.07 -79.70 9.43
C ASN A 893 -68.03 -80.89 8.46
N LEU A 894 -69.19 -81.38 8.02
CA LEU A 894 -69.27 -82.42 7.00
C LEU A 894 -68.74 -81.93 5.64
N ILE A 895 -69.04 -80.69 5.26
CA ILE A 895 -68.52 -80.07 4.03
C ILE A 895 -66.99 -79.97 4.08
N SER A 896 -66.43 -79.44 5.17
CA SER A 896 -64.97 -79.35 5.35
C SER A 896 -64.31 -80.74 5.30
N LYS A 897 -64.94 -81.78 5.85
CA LYS A 897 -64.41 -83.15 5.76
C LYS A 897 -64.39 -83.71 4.34
N ILE A 898 -65.40 -83.40 3.53
CA ILE A 898 -65.44 -83.78 2.10
C ILE A 898 -64.38 -83.02 1.30
N ALA A 899 -64.12 -81.77 1.67
CA ALA A 899 -63.15 -80.88 1.04
C ALA A 899 -61.70 -81.37 1.19
N GLU A 900 -61.33 -81.95 2.35
CA GLU A 900 -59.97 -82.48 2.62
C GLU A 900 -59.46 -83.48 1.56
N ASN A 901 -60.37 -84.17 0.85
CA ASN A 901 -60.05 -85.19 -0.15
C ASN A 901 -60.34 -84.72 -1.59
N THR A 902 -60.30 -83.42 -1.85
CA THR A 902 -60.45 -82.80 -3.18
C THR A 902 -59.09 -82.27 -3.64
N THR A 903 -58.57 -82.70 -4.79
CA THR A 903 -57.27 -82.21 -5.29
C THR A 903 -57.44 -80.90 -6.06
N ILE A 904 -56.67 -79.87 -5.68
CA ILE A 904 -56.58 -78.60 -6.42
C ILE A 904 -55.25 -78.58 -7.19
N VAL A 905 -55.32 -78.40 -8.51
CA VAL A 905 -54.10 -78.32 -9.34
C VAL A 905 -53.41 -76.96 -9.17
N PRO A 906 -52.06 -76.87 -9.22
CA PRO A 906 -51.35 -75.60 -9.08
C PRO A 906 -51.79 -74.51 -10.06
N ALA A 907 -52.23 -74.89 -11.27
CA ALA A 907 -52.78 -73.98 -12.27
C ALA A 907 -54.06 -73.26 -11.79
N ALA A 908 -54.85 -73.87 -10.90
CA ALA A 908 -56.04 -73.24 -10.33
C ALA A 908 -55.67 -72.10 -9.36
N LEU A 909 -54.64 -72.30 -8.53
CA LEU A 909 -54.10 -71.26 -7.64
C LEU A 909 -53.49 -70.10 -8.44
N GLN A 910 -52.73 -70.41 -9.48
CA GLN A 910 -52.20 -69.38 -10.39
C GLN A 910 -53.31 -68.64 -11.13
N SER A 911 -54.36 -69.34 -11.56
CA SER A 911 -55.53 -68.71 -12.19
C SER A 911 -56.27 -67.79 -11.21
N LEU A 912 -56.43 -68.20 -9.94
CA LEU A 912 -57.01 -67.37 -8.89
C LEU A 912 -56.20 -66.10 -8.66
N ALA A 913 -54.87 -66.22 -8.52
CA ALA A 913 -53.97 -65.09 -8.40
C ALA A 913 -54.09 -64.10 -9.56
N LEU A 914 -54.11 -64.61 -10.81
CA LEU A 914 -54.29 -63.80 -12.01
C LEU A 914 -55.64 -63.09 -12.02
N LYS A 915 -56.73 -63.78 -11.65
CA LYS A 915 -58.07 -63.17 -11.55
C LYS A 915 -58.11 -62.04 -10.53
N ARG A 916 -57.48 -62.21 -9.35
CA ARG A 916 -57.35 -61.14 -8.34
C ARG A 916 -56.63 -59.92 -8.93
N ALA A 917 -55.50 -60.12 -9.59
CA ALA A 917 -54.77 -59.04 -10.26
C ALA A 917 -55.59 -58.37 -11.37
N ASP A 918 -56.34 -59.15 -12.16
CA ASP A 918 -57.21 -58.65 -13.22
C ASP A 918 -58.35 -57.80 -12.66
N VAL A 919 -58.95 -58.18 -11.52
CA VAL A 919 -59.96 -57.36 -10.83
C VAL A 919 -59.38 -56.03 -10.39
N ILE A 920 -58.17 -56.01 -9.84
CA ILE A 920 -57.48 -54.75 -9.45
C ILE A 920 -57.26 -53.87 -10.68
N VAL A 921 -56.70 -54.42 -11.75
CA VAL A 921 -56.45 -53.68 -13.00
C VAL A 921 -57.75 -53.18 -13.61
N GLN A 922 -58.77 -54.03 -13.71
CA GLN A 922 -60.08 -53.67 -14.25
C GLN A 922 -60.71 -52.55 -13.43
N ASN A 923 -60.66 -52.63 -12.10
CA ASN A 923 -61.22 -51.61 -11.23
C ASN A 923 -60.50 -50.25 -11.43
N LEU A 924 -59.16 -50.23 -11.39
CA LEU A 924 -58.37 -49.02 -11.61
C LEU A 924 -58.56 -48.42 -13.02
N THR A 925 -58.71 -49.25 -14.05
CA THR A 925 -58.89 -48.77 -15.44
C THR A 925 -60.32 -48.33 -15.74
N THR A 926 -61.33 -49.08 -15.32
CA THR A 926 -62.74 -48.83 -15.68
C THR A 926 -63.43 -47.85 -14.73
N LYS A 927 -63.25 -48.01 -13.41
CA LYS A 927 -63.88 -47.17 -12.38
C LYS A 927 -63.10 -45.88 -12.15
N TYR A 928 -61.77 -45.99 -12.08
CA TYR A 928 -60.87 -44.86 -11.76
C TYR A 928 -60.12 -44.27 -12.96
N LYS A 929 -60.37 -44.77 -14.18
CA LYS A 929 -59.84 -44.22 -15.45
C LYS A 929 -58.30 -44.13 -15.51
N ILE A 930 -57.59 -44.97 -14.79
CA ILE A 930 -56.13 -45.06 -14.86
C ILE A 930 -55.72 -45.66 -16.21
N ALA A 931 -54.71 -45.06 -16.86
CA ALA A 931 -54.23 -45.54 -18.15
C ALA A 931 -53.61 -46.95 -18.03
N PRO A 932 -53.96 -47.93 -18.90
CA PRO A 932 -53.48 -49.30 -18.77
C PRO A 932 -51.96 -49.47 -18.77
N ASN A 933 -51.23 -48.60 -19.47
CA ASN A 933 -49.76 -48.61 -19.49
C ASN A 933 -49.10 -48.21 -18.16
N ARG A 934 -49.87 -47.65 -17.22
CA ARG A 934 -49.41 -47.30 -15.86
C ARG A 934 -49.55 -48.45 -14.87
N LEU A 935 -50.16 -49.56 -15.29
CA LEU A 935 -50.41 -50.75 -14.47
C LEU A 935 -49.64 -51.94 -15.06
N ILE A 936 -48.62 -52.40 -14.34
CA ILE A 936 -47.73 -53.48 -14.77
C ILE A 936 -48.08 -54.73 -13.97
N LYS A 937 -48.37 -55.84 -14.65
CA LYS A 937 -48.59 -57.14 -14.02
C LYS A 937 -47.31 -57.98 -14.06
N ASN A 938 -46.91 -58.52 -12.90
CA ASN A 938 -45.81 -59.49 -12.80
C ASN A 938 -46.32 -60.94 -12.95
N GLU A 939 -45.41 -61.91 -12.91
CA GLU A 939 -45.74 -63.33 -12.84
C GLU A 939 -46.38 -63.69 -11.48
N PRO A 940 -47.29 -64.70 -11.45
CA PRO A 940 -47.91 -65.16 -10.20
C PRO A 940 -46.88 -65.70 -9.20
N GLN A 941 -47.01 -65.30 -7.93
CA GLN A 941 -46.13 -65.73 -6.84
C GLN A 941 -46.93 -66.24 -5.63
N ALA A 942 -46.35 -67.19 -4.90
CA ALA A 942 -46.88 -67.60 -3.61
C ALA A 942 -46.66 -66.47 -2.58
N SER A 943 -47.66 -66.24 -1.73
CA SER A 943 -47.62 -65.27 -0.63
C SER A 943 -47.93 -65.94 0.69
N ASP A 944 -47.23 -65.52 1.73
CA ASP A 944 -47.60 -65.84 3.11
C ASP A 944 -48.93 -65.18 3.47
N ALA A 945 -49.66 -65.77 4.42
CA ALA A 945 -50.89 -65.19 4.95
C ALA A 945 -50.54 -63.92 5.74
N ILE A 946 -51.25 -62.82 5.47
CA ILE A 946 -50.96 -61.52 6.09
C ILE A 946 -51.60 -61.43 7.49
N ARG A 947 -52.74 -62.12 7.69
CA ARG A 947 -53.53 -62.29 8.94
C ARG A 947 -54.30 -63.62 8.89
N GLU A 948 -54.94 -64.04 9.98
CA GLU A 948 -55.46 -65.42 10.19
C GLU A 948 -56.29 -66.03 9.03
N GLU A 949 -56.89 -65.24 8.11
CA GLU A 949 -57.65 -65.77 6.96
C GLU A 949 -57.53 -64.96 5.62
N TRP A 950 -56.59 -64.02 5.50
CA TRP A 950 -56.52 -63.10 4.34
C TRP A 950 -55.30 -63.32 3.43
N VAL A 951 -55.53 -63.29 2.12
CA VAL A 951 -54.48 -63.42 1.09
C VAL A 951 -54.28 -62.09 0.36
N GLY A 952 -53.10 -61.47 0.55
CA GLY A 952 -52.80 -60.18 -0.07
C GLY A 952 -52.12 -60.31 -1.43
N CYS A 953 -52.66 -59.60 -2.42
CA CYS A 953 -52.02 -59.36 -3.71
C CYS A 953 -50.99 -58.22 -3.55
N THR A 954 -49.71 -58.51 -3.74
CA THR A 954 -48.64 -57.54 -3.46
C THR A 954 -48.63 -56.40 -4.48
N ILE A 955 -48.54 -55.17 -3.99
CA ILE A 955 -48.47 -53.94 -4.78
C ILE A 955 -47.13 -53.26 -4.53
N SER A 956 -46.48 -52.83 -5.61
CA SER A 956 -45.24 -52.05 -5.56
C SER A 956 -45.25 -50.94 -6.62
N VAL A 957 -44.22 -50.09 -6.63
CA VAL A 957 -44.14 -48.96 -7.56
C VAL A 957 -42.77 -48.92 -8.23
N ARG A 958 -42.74 -48.41 -9.48
CA ARG A 958 -41.53 -48.25 -10.27
C ARG A 958 -41.61 -46.97 -11.12
N ASN A 959 -40.46 -46.41 -11.48
CA ASN A 959 -40.35 -45.45 -12.59
C ASN A 959 -40.26 -46.24 -13.90
#